data_AF-A0A2S6B388-F1
#
_entry.id   AF-A0A2S6B388-F1
#
_cell.length_a   1.000
_cell.length_b   1.000
_cell.length_c   1.000
_cell.angle_alpha   90.00
_cell.angle_beta   90.00
_cell.angle_gamma   90.00
#
_symmetry.space_group_name_H-M   'P 1'
#
loop_
_entity.id
_entity.type
_entity.pdbx_description
1 polymer ?
#
loop_
_entity_poly.entity_id
_entity_poly.type
_entity_poly.pdbx_seq_one_letter_code
_entity_poly.pdbx_strand_id
1 'polypeptide(L)'
;MKRIFAGLCLLMAVSLANAQSASPGKYTWEEFSARIKVSQAISPLGPNVAGEQVSLSNGALSFSATDVSLPGNSGLPVAFSRSYSAVNRKDFGNLGMLADWTVDVPSINAAAAPNWVLGPTEATNRCSSSDFPALPAGSRFRLADFWQGVQISIPGIESDELIRTAASSSRPANGLTYHWMTNSQVHVSCLSSIKNGAGEGFLAVDSAGTKYWFDWMGQTPEPPSRSAYLRVINVDGTVSILQQTLNRKKNFLYATRVEDKLGNYVTYTYTNAWDAPGKLTQIQASDGRTITLNYNGDTVSSVSDGSRTWTYSYATGASGRKTLTGVALPDGSAWTLSLSALTDAEIKYNEYPPTGEILRTCLVNEQPINYDATFVGSIRHPAGALATFTLDIREHGRSYVPVACRNVVVQNPNLGGLDNDPNDDVNLYATSAYSLTLKQKSISGTGIATDVWNYAYIPNTSVYFYPGTTRNYPVCDQANYDCSQPPCTSEACARSSVTEVSGPNGEWSRYFHGNTYLYNEGKLLKVESGTSASNILERVTHTYDLGRTSPPASFGVSHRMDGDGFSATFPRPLTKTTRDRQGVRFAYQVDALDALHRPTRVTRASSVAPADPPPDPSAVPPVVPAVPVLSGPSSAASGAIFTLTWTSVANATHYVLERSAGGTPWVVYTGAGNSYSTQGRGTPSFRIKACNNTVCSASSAYKTVTITGGGGPGGGGAQP
;
A
#
# COMPACT_ATOMS: atom_id res chain seq x y z
N MET A 1 -64.72 -70.62 2.43
CA MET A 1 -63.39 -70.17 2.91
C MET A 1 -62.71 -69.35 1.81
N LYS A 2 -62.03 -68.24 2.20
CA LYS A 2 -61.18 -67.31 1.39
C LYS A 2 -61.96 -66.32 0.50
N ARG A 3 -62.30 -65.09 0.95
CA ARG A 3 -61.49 -63.88 1.22
C ARG A 3 -60.62 -63.42 0.03
N ILE A 4 -61.13 -62.40 -0.66
CA ILE A 4 -60.45 -61.51 -1.60
C ILE A 4 -59.82 -60.38 -0.78
N PHE A 5 -58.54 -60.07 -0.98
CA PHE A 5 -57.93 -58.82 -0.52
C PHE A 5 -56.99 -58.27 -1.58
N ALA A 6 -57.18 -56.98 -1.86
CA ALA A 6 -56.51 -56.18 -2.87
C ALA A 6 -55.05 -55.88 -2.49
N GLY A 7 -54.17 -55.86 -3.50
CA GLY A 7 -52.78 -55.45 -3.39
C GLY A 7 -52.62 -53.93 -3.43
N LEU A 8 -51.96 -53.37 -2.42
CA LEU A 8 -51.49 -52.00 -2.36
C LEU A 8 -49.98 -52.01 -2.67
N CYS A 9 -49.57 -51.40 -3.79
CA CYS A 9 -48.16 -51.20 -4.12
C CYS A 9 -47.59 -50.03 -3.31
N LEU A 10 -46.57 -50.31 -2.49
CA LEU A 10 -45.77 -49.31 -1.78
C LEU A 10 -44.53 -48.98 -2.62
N LEU A 11 -44.42 -47.73 -3.09
CA LEU A 11 -43.22 -47.17 -3.70
C LEU A 11 -42.18 -46.88 -2.61
N MET A 12 -41.07 -47.62 -2.59
CA MET A 12 -39.87 -47.24 -1.83
C MET A 12 -39.02 -46.30 -2.69
N ALA A 13 -38.91 -45.04 -2.26
CA ALA A 13 -37.93 -44.08 -2.77
C ALA A 13 -36.55 -44.43 -2.21
N VAL A 14 -35.64 -44.89 -3.07
CA VAL A 14 -34.22 -45.05 -2.74
C VAL A 14 -33.57 -43.67 -2.86
N SER A 15 -33.28 -43.04 -1.73
CA SER A 15 -32.40 -41.87 -1.65
C SER A 15 -30.97 -42.31 -1.96
N LEU A 16 -30.52 -42.08 -3.19
CA LEU A 16 -29.11 -42.12 -3.55
C LEU A 16 -28.41 -40.96 -2.83
N ALA A 17 -27.84 -41.24 -1.67
CA ALA A 17 -26.83 -40.38 -1.06
C ALA A 17 -25.60 -40.42 -1.99
N ASN A 18 -25.37 -39.35 -2.74
CA ASN A 18 -24.09 -39.14 -3.42
C ASN A 18 -23.00 -39.11 -2.35
N ALA A 19 -22.19 -40.16 -2.28
CA ALA A 19 -20.92 -40.12 -1.57
C ALA A 19 -20.02 -39.11 -2.29
N GLN A 20 -19.98 -37.87 -1.80
CA GLN A 20 -18.89 -36.96 -2.13
C GLN A 20 -17.62 -37.60 -1.59
N SER A 21 -16.74 -38.06 -2.48
CA SER A 21 -15.38 -38.45 -2.11
C SER A 21 -14.76 -37.33 -1.29
N ALA A 22 -14.35 -37.61 -0.06
CA ALA A 22 -13.66 -36.64 0.77
C ALA A 22 -12.41 -36.15 0.03
N SER A 23 -12.23 -34.83 -0.05
CA SER A 23 -11.02 -34.25 -0.63
C SER A 23 -9.77 -34.81 0.08
N PRO A 24 -8.71 -35.18 -0.65
CA PRO A 24 -7.48 -35.68 -0.07
C PRO A 24 -6.75 -34.63 0.80
N GLY A 25 -7.13 -33.35 0.69
CA GLY A 25 -6.50 -32.23 1.37
C GLY A 25 -5.19 -31.78 0.72
N LYS A 26 -4.65 -30.66 1.21
CA LYS A 26 -3.39 -30.07 0.73
C LYS A 26 -2.21 -30.56 1.55
N TYR A 27 -1.09 -30.90 0.91
CA TYR A 27 0.13 -31.14 1.65
C TYR A 27 0.60 -29.86 2.36
N THR A 28 1.27 -30.00 3.51
CA THR A 28 1.77 -28.85 4.28
C THR A 28 2.73 -27.95 3.49
N TRP A 29 3.47 -28.50 2.53
CA TRP A 29 4.35 -27.72 1.65
C TRP A 29 3.60 -26.94 0.57
N GLU A 30 2.36 -27.30 0.22
CA GLU A 30 1.52 -26.52 -0.71
C GLU A 30 1.10 -25.17 -0.11
N GLU A 31 1.12 -25.07 1.22
CA GLU A 31 0.77 -23.86 1.99
C GLU A 31 1.92 -22.83 2.04
N PHE A 32 3.08 -23.12 1.42
CA PHE A 32 4.22 -22.20 1.40
C PHE A 32 3.89 -20.82 0.79
N SER A 33 2.93 -20.76 -0.13
CA SER A 33 2.44 -19.50 -0.68
C SER A 33 1.84 -18.57 0.39
N ALA A 34 1.18 -19.12 1.41
CA ALA A 34 0.66 -18.34 2.53
C ALA A 34 1.77 -17.85 3.49
N ARG A 35 2.91 -18.55 3.50
CA ARG A 35 4.07 -18.29 4.38
C ARG A 35 5.01 -17.21 3.86
N ILE A 36 5.02 -16.99 2.54
CA ILE A 36 5.86 -15.98 1.90
C ILE A 36 5.10 -14.66 1.83
N LYS A 37 5.64 -13.58 2.42
CA LYS A 37 4.98 -12.28 2.39
C LYS A 37 5.03 -11.69 0.98
N VAL A 38 3.85 -11.34 0.47
CA VAL A 38 3.69 -10.57 -0.77
C VAL A 38 3.88 -9.08 -0.45
N SER A 39 4.53 -8.33 -1.33
CA SER A 39 4.72 -6.89 -1.11
C SER A 39 3.37 -6.17 -1.07
N GLN A 40 3.24 -5.19 -0.17
CA GLN A 40 2.05 -4.32 -0.05
C GLN A 40 1.94 -3.29 -1.19
N ALA A 41 2.92 -3.25 -2.11
CA ALA A 41 2.84 -2.41 -3.31
C ALA A 41 1.84 -2.99 -4.32
N ILE A 42 0.57 -2.67 -4.08
CA ILE A 42 -0.56 -2.98 -4.96
C ILE A 42 -0.84 -1.73 -5.78
N SER A 43 -0.81 -1.84 -7.10
CA SER A 43 -1.09 -0.71 -7.99
C SER A 43 -1.95 -1.15 -9.16
N PRO A 44 -3.00 -0.39 -9.52
CA PRO A 44 -3.54 -0.49 -10.86
C PRO A 44 -2.51 0.08 -11.83
N LEU A 45 -2.02 -0.75 -12.77
CA LEU A 45 -1.20 -0.27 -13.87
C LEU A 45 -2.10 0.02 -15.07
N GLY A 46 -2.06 1.28 -15.52
CA GLY A 46 -2.97 1.82 -16.53
C GLY A 46 -4.36 2.16 -15.99
N PRO A 47 -5.36 2.36 -16.88
CA PRO A 47 -6.73 2.63 -16.50
C PRO A 47 -7.31 1.51 -15.62
N ASN A 48 -7.88 1.88 -14.47
CA ASN A 48 -8.56 0.98 -13.54
C ASN A 48 -10.06 0.94 -13.84
N VAL A 49 -10.44 0.18 -14.87
CA VAL A 49 -11.83 0.12 -15.36
C VAL A 49 -12.64 -1.02 -14.73
N ALA A 50 -11.97 -1.97 -14.07
CA ALA A 50 -12.62 -3.15 -13.48
C ALA A 50 -12.48 -3.22 -11.95
N GLY A 51 -11.88 -2.20 -11.33
CA GLY A 51 -11.53 -2.23 -9.91
C GLY A 51 -10.31 -3.11 -9.63
N GLU A 52 -9.51 -3.42 -10.66
CA GLU A 52 -8.41 -4.36 -10.56
C GLU A 52 -7.22 -3.84 -9.78
N GLN A 53 -6.50 -4.78 -9.18
CA GLN A 53 -5.34 -4.57 -8.34
C GLN A 53 -4.33 -5.68 -8.64
N VAL A 54 -3.08 -5.29 -8.88
CA VAL A 54 -2.00 -6.24 -9.19
C VAL A 54 -0.86 -6.04 -8.20
N SER A 55 -0.47 -7.13 -7.54
CA SER A 55 0.77 -7.19 -6.78
C SER A 55 1.94 -7.30 -7.74
N LEU A 56 2.79 -6.27 -7.79
CA LEU A 56 3.94 -6.27 -8.69
C LEU A 56 5.14 -7.07 -8.15
N SER A 57 5.01 -7.73 -6.99
CA SER A 57 6.06 -8.65 -6.51
C SER A 57 5.89 -10.08 -7.02
N ASN A 58 4.66 -10.49 -7.35
CA ASN A 58 4.34 -11.87 -7.73
C ASN A 58 3.15 -12.02 -8.73
N GLY A 59 2.58 -10.92 -9.21
CA GLY A 59 1.47 -10.91 -10.15
C GLY A 59 0.12 -11.37 -9.59
N ALA A 60 -0.05 -11.41 -8.26
CA ALA A 60 -1.35 -11.72 -7.67
C ALA A 60 -2.39 -10.68 -8.11
N LEU A 61 -3.54 -11.17 -8.60
CA LEU A 61 -4.63 -10.35 -9.12
C LEU A 61 -5.80 -10.34 -8.14
N SER A 62 -6.29 -9.14 -7.83
CA SER A 62 -7.52 -8.92 -7.08
C SER A 62 -8.39 -7.86 -7.74
N PHE A 63 -9.64 -7.79 -7.33
CA PHE A 63 -10.60 -6.76 -7.72
C PHE A 63 -11.30 -6.20 -6.49
N SER A 64 -11.67 -4.93 -6.53
CA SER A 64 -12.49 -4.28 -5.50
C SER A 64 -13.52 -3.34 -6.14
N ALA A 65 -14.72 -3.31 -5.59
CA ALA A 65 -15.78 -2.42 -6.05
C ALA A 65 -16.64 -1.96 -4.86
N THR A 66 -16.99 -0.68 -4.84
CA THR A 66 -18.01 -0.14 -3.91
C THR A 66 -19.31 0.03 -4.68
N ASP A 67 -20.29 -0.83 -4.39
CA ASP A 67 -21.57 -0.79 -5.09
C ASP A 67 -22.50 0.27 -4.46
N VAL A 68 -22.51 0.39 -3.13
CA VAL A 68 -23.32 1.36 -2.38
C VAL A 68 -22.42 2.24 -1.53
N SER A 69 -22.60 3.55 -1.60
CA SER A 69 -21.95 4.51 -0.71
C SER A 69 -22.92 5.62 -0.36
N LEU A 70 -23.14 5.83 0.94
CA LEU A 70 -23.99 6.88 1.47
C LEU A 70 -23.11 7.90 2.19
N PRO A 71 -22.79 9.06 1.59
CA PRO A 71 -22.06 10.12 2.30
C PRO A 71 -22.90 10.66 3.45
N GLY A 72 -22.26 11.12 4.51
CA GLY A 72 -22.95 11.68 5.68
C GLY A 72 -22.14 12.75 6.38
N ASN A 73 -22.51 13.03 7.64
CA ASN A 73 -21.92 14.12 8.43
C ASN A 73 -20.65 13.73 9.22
N SER A 74 -20.23 12.47 9.14
CA SER A 74 -19.03 11.94 9.79
C SER A 74 -18.09 11.30 8.75
N GLY A 75 -16.82 11.12 9.15
CA GLY A 75 -15.82 10.43 8.33
C GLY A 75 -15.99 8.90 8.27
N LEU A 76 -16.98 8.34 8.98
CA LEU A 76 -17.23 6.90 8.99
C LEU A 76 -17.97 6.47 7.70
N PRO A 77 -17.44 5.50 6.95
CA PRO A 77 -18.09 5.03 5.74
C PRO A 77 -19.36 4.25 6.07
N VAL A 78 -20.46 4.59 5.39
CA VAL A 78 -21.65 3.74 5.27
C VAL A 78 -21.70 3.26 3.84
N ALA A 79 -21.03 2.14 3.59
CA ALA A 79 -20.81 1.62 2.26
C ALA A 79 -20.90 0.09 2.22
N PHE A 80 -21.36 -0.44 1.09
CA PHE A 80 -21.25 -1.85 0.76
C PHE A 80 -20.21 -1.99 -0.36
N SER A 81 -19.10 -2.63 -0.02
CA SER A 81 -18.00 -2.92 -0.94
C SER A 81 -17.74 -4.42 -0.99
N ARG A 82 -17.16 -4.87 -2.10
CA ARG A 82 -16.81 -6.26 -2.32
C ARG A 82 -15.43 -6.39 -2.96
N SER A 83 -14.75 -7.48 -2.62
CA SER A 83 -13.44 -7.81 -3.15
C SER A 83 -13.36 -9.25 -3.65
N TYR A 84 -12.50 -9.47 -4.64
CA TYR A 84 -12.19 -10.78 -5.20
C TYR A 84 -10.68 -10.96 -5.25
N SER A 85 -10.20 -12.19 -5.06
CA SER A 85 -8.79 -12.55 -5.26
C SER A 85 -8.69 -13.83 -6.08
N ALA A 86 -7.88 -13.78 -7.14
CA ALA A 86 -7.53 -14.95 -7.95
C ALA A 86 -6.43 -15.74 -7.22
N VAL A 87 -6.81 -16.84 -6.57
CA VAL A 87 -5.95 -17.67 -5.74
C VAL A 87 -6.10 -19.14 -6.11
N ASN A 88 -5.19 -20.00 -5.68
CA ASN A 88 -5.34 -21.45 -5.85
C ASN A 88 -6.57 -21.96 -5.06
N ARG A 89 -7.62 -22.37 -5.78
CA ARG A 89 -8.88 -22.85 -5.21
C ARG A 89 -8.93 -24.35 -4.97
N LYS A 90 -7.82 -25.08 -5.12
CA LYS A 90 -7.75 -26.52 -4.81
C LYS A 90 -8.36 -26.78 -3.43
N ASP A 91 -9.33 -27.70 -3.38
CA ASP A 91 -10.04 -28.14 -2.18
C ASP A 91 -10.82 -27.06 -1.40
N PHE A 92 -11.00 -25.87 -1.97
CA PHE A 92 -11.89 -24.84 -1.42
C PHE A 92 -13.33 -25.03 -1.90
N GLY A 93 -14.29 -24.82 -0.99
CA GLY A 93 -15.71 -24.67 -1.31
C GLY A 93 -16.10 -23.22 -1.61
N ASN A 94 -17.40 -22.92 -1.57
CA ASN A 94 -17.92 -21.54 -1.57
C ASN A 94 -17.79 -20.95 -0.16
N LEU A 95 -17.22 -19.73 -0.03
CA LEU A 95 -16.73 -19.25 1.26
C LEU A 95 -17.30 -17.90 1.69
N GLY A 96 -18.24 -17.31 0.94
CA GLY A 96 -18.66 -15.93 1.20
C GLY A 96 -20.13 -15.65 0.98
N MET A 97 -20.56 -14.51 1.52
CA MET A 97 -21.89 -13.92 1.31
C MET A 97 -22.17 -13.61 -0.17
N LEU A 98 -21.12 -13.43 -0.98
CA LEU A 98 -21.18 -13.22 -2.44
C LEU A 98 -20.49 -14.37 -3.19
N ALA A 99 -20.62 -15.60 -2.67
CA ALA A 99 -20.01 -16.81 -3.21
C ALA A 99 -18.46 -16.80 -3.21
N ASP A 100 -17.84 -16.39 -4.32
CA ASP A 100 -16.40 -16.30 -4.55
C ASP A 100 -15.83 -14.91 -4.25
N TRP A 101 -16.71 -13.90 -4.14
CA TRP A 101 -16.39 -12.55 -3.65
C TRP A 101 -16.58 -12.46 -2.14
N THR A 102 -15.79 -11.60 -1.51
CA THR A 102 -15.88 -11.22 -0.11
C THR A 102 -16.65 -9.92 0.01
N VAL A 103 -17.51 -9.80 1.03
CA VAL A 103 -18.10 -8.51 1.42
C VAL A 103 -17.12 -7.82 2.35
N ASP A 104 -16.69 -6.61 1.99
CA ASP A 104 -15.62 -5.89 2.67
C ASP A 104 -16.15 -5.25 3.96
N VAL A 105 -15.95 -5.94 5.07
CA VAL A 105 -16.36 -5.53 6.40
C VAL A 105 -15.18 -5.69 7.36
N PRO A 106 -14.98 -4.76 8.32
CA PRO A 106 -13.91 -4.91 9.29
C PRO A 106 -14.01 -6.27 10.00
N SER A 107 -12.92 -7.03 9.99
CA SER A 107 -12.85 -8.33 10.67
C SER A 107 -11.45 -8.62 11.21
N ILE A 108 -11.41 -9.42 12.27
CA ILE A 108 -10.21 -10.12 12.72
C ILE A 108 -10.42 -11.60 12.43
N ASN A 109 -9.43 -12.29 11.86
CA ASN A 109 -9.57 -13.69 11.50
C ASN A 109 -8.32 -14.52 11.80
N ALA A 110 -8.52 -15.82 11.95
CA ALA A 110 -7.44 -16.78 12.10
C ALA A 110 -7.88 -18.19 11.63
N ALA A 111 -6.97 -18.92 10.99
CA ALA A 111 -7.21 -20.32 10.63
C ALA A 111 -6.88 -21.23 11.83
N ALA A 112 -7.79 -22.09 12.25
CA ALA A 112 -7.62 -22.99 13.39
C ALA A 112 -8.12 -24.40 13.08
N ALA A 113 -7.83 -25.37 13.95
CA ALA A 113 -8.09 -26.79 13.72
C ALA A 113 -9.06 -27.39 14.76
N PRO A 114 -10.38 -27.41 14.50
CA PRO A 114 -11.08 -26.56 13.53
C PRO A 114 -11.50 -25.21 14.15
N ASN A 115 -11.79 -25.19 15.45
CA ASN A 115 -12.32 -24.01 16.15
C ASN A 115 -11.19 -23.13 16.70
N TRP A 116 -11.46 -21.83 16.82
CA TRP A 116 -10.51 -20.89 17.40
C TRP A 116 -10.55 -20.92 18.94
N VAL A 117 -10.01 -22.00 19.48
CA VAL A 117 -9.76 -22.25 20.90
C VAL A 117 -8.26 -22.40 21.15
N LEU A 118 -7.81 -22.04 22.35
CA LEU A 118 -6.40 -21.94 22.69
C LEU A 118 -5.94 -23.03 23.65
N GLY A 119 -4.72 -23.50 23.46
CA GLY A 119 -4.05 -24.42 24.36
C GLY A 119 -4.74 -25.79 24.49
N PRO A 120 -4.19 -26.68 25.34
CA PRO A 120 -4.76 -28.02 25.53
C PRO A 120 -6.09 -28.02 26.28
N THR A 121 -6.43 -26.93 26.99
CA THR A 121 -7.70 -26.77 27.71
C THR A 121 -8.80 -26.15 26.85
N GLU A 122 -8.55 -25.92 25.56
CA GLU A 122 -9.48 -25.30 24.62
C GLU A 122 -10.09 -24.00 25.14
N ALA A 123 -9.25 -23.14 25.70
CA ALA A 123 -9.69 -21.88 26.29
C ALA A 123 -10.21 -20.90 25.22
N THR A 124 -11.19 -20.09 25.59
CA THR A 124 -11.86 -19.15 24.67
C THR A 124 -11.45 -17.68 24.90
N ASN A 125 -10.45 -17.44 25.74
CA ASN A 125 -9.79 -16.15 25.99
C ASN A 125 -8.76 -15.81 24.90
N ARG A 126 -9.24 -15.80 23.65
CA ARG A 126 -8.43 -15.66 22.42
C ARG A 126 -7.71 -14.32 22.26
N CYS A 127 -8.11 -13.31 23.01
CA CYS A 127 -7.47 -11.99 22.96
C CYS A 127 -6.41 -11.83 24.06
N SER A 128 -6.76 -12.16 25.31
CA SER A 128 -5.89 -11.89 26.45
C SER A 128 -4.80 -12.95 26.64
N SER A 129 -5.07 -14.22 26.32
CA SER A 129 -4.11 -15.34 26.48
C SER A 129 -2.97 -15.24 25.48
N SER A 130 -1.75 -15.62 25.88
CA SER A 130 -0.57 -15.78 25.02
C SER A 130 -0.45 -17.15 24.36
N ASP A 131 -1.42 -18.04 24.61
CA ASP A 131 -1.42 -19.36 24.02
C ASP A 131 -1.68 -19.34 22.52
N PHE A 132 -1.31 -20.46 21.91
CA PHE A 132 -1.55 -20.76 20.51
C PHE A 132 -2.82 -21.60 20.33
N PRO A 133 -3.38 -21.69 19.10
CA PRO A 133 -4.49 -22.59 18.83
C PRO A 133 -4.21 -24.02 19.28
N ALA A 134 -5.25 -24.66 19.81
CA ALA A 134 -5.19 -26.06 20.19
C ALA A 134 -4.84 -26.96 18.99
N LEU A 135 -4.01 -27.97 19.23
CA LEU A 135 -3.75 -29.07 18.31
C LEU A 135 -4.51 -30.30 18.81
N PRO A 136 -5.17 -31.07 17.93
CA PRO A 136 -5.78 -32.34 18.33
C PRO A 136 -4.76 -33.27 18.98
N ALA A 137 -5.16 -33.98 20.04
CA ALA A 137 -4.29 -34.93 20.72
C ALA A 137 -3.77 -36.00 19.73
N GLY A 138 -2.47 -36.28 19.75
CA GLY A 138 -1.83 -37.22 18.83
C GLY A 138 -1.58 -36.68 17.41
N SER A 139 -1.88 -35.41 17.15
CA SER A 139 -1.57 -34.74 15.88
C SER A 139 -0.07 -34.74 15.60
N ARG A 140 0.30 -35.09 14.37
CA ARG A 140 1.68 -34.98 13.85
C ARG A 140 1.96 -33.63 13.18
N PHE A 141 0.94 -32.79 13.06
CA PHE A 141 1.09 -31.44 12.52
C PHE A 141 1.77 -30.54 13.55
N ARG A 142 2.70 -29.71 13.06
CA ARG A 142 3.17 -28.55 13.82
C ARG A 142 2.17 -27.42 13.69
N LEU A 143 2.23 -26.50 14.64
CA LEU A 143 1.45 -25.28 14.55
C LEU A 143 1.79 -24.50 13.25
N ALA A 144 3.07 -24.38 12.88
CA ALA A 144 3.52 -23.73 11.64
C ALA A 144 2.92 -24.30 10.34
N ASP A 145 2.44 -25.54 10.36
CA ASP A 145 1.90 -26.21 9.17
C ASP A 145 0.49 -25.69 8.79
N PHE A 146 -0.21 -25.01 9.71
CA PHE A 146 -1.54 -24.47 9.43
C PHE A 146 -1.83 -23.09 10.02
N TRP A 147 -1.16 -22.71 11.11
CA TRP A 147 -1.37 -21.45 11.79
C TRP A 147 -0.58 -20.33 11.11
N GLN A 148 -1.29 -19.29 10.68
CA GLN A 148 -0.71 -18.12 10.02
C GLN A 148 -0.88 -16.84 10.84
N GLY A 149 -0.97 -16.98 12.17
CA GLY A 149 -1.18 -15.84 13.07
C GLY A 149 -2.62 -15.32 13.05
N VAL A 150 -2.84 -14.24 13.77
CA VAL A 150 -4.11 -13.51 13.79
C VAL A 150 -4.01 -12.35 12.81
N GLN A 151 -4.96 -12.23 11.90
CA GLN A 151 -4.97 -11.22 10.86
C GLN A 151 -6.08 -10.22 11.12
N ILE A 152 -5.82 -8.92 10.97
CA ILE A 152 -6.84 -7.87 11.02
C ILE A 152 -7.03 -7.27 9.63
N SER A 153 -8.28 -7.03 9.25
CA SER A 153 -8.64 -6.35 8.02
C SER A 153 -9.66 -5.28 8.35
N ILE A 154 -9.31 -4.01 8.10
CA ILE A 154 -10.20 -2.86 8.16
C ILE A 154 -10.14 -2.21 6.77
N PRO A 155 -11.20 -2.34 5.94
CA PRO A 155 -11.17 -1.86 4.57
C PRO A 155 -10.66 -0.42 4.45
N GLY A 156 -9.63 -0.22 3.62
CA GLY A 156 -9.00 1.09 3.38
C GLY A 156 -8.08 1.62 4.48
N ILE A 157 -7.98 0.94 5.62
CA ILE A 157 -7.21 1.40 6.79
C ILE A 157 -6.10 0.41 7.13
N GLU A 158 -6.43 -0.89 7.25
CA GLU A 158 -5.49 -1.89 7.74
C GLU A 158 -5.68 -3.26 7.08
N SER A 159 -4.57 -3.93 6.77
CA SER A 159 -4.56 -5.34 6.39
C SER A 159 -3.18 -5.95 6.68
N ASP A 160 -2.97 -6.42 7.91
CA ASP A 160 -1.72 -7.05 8.34
C ASP A 160 -1.96 -7.99 9.54
N GLU A 161 -0.89 -8.64 9.98
CA GLU A 161 -0.87 -9.48 11.17
C GLU A 161 -0.98 -8.65 12.45
N LEU A 162 -1.77 -9.14 13.42
CA LEU A 162 -1.71 -8.72 14.81
C LEU A 162 -0.56 -9.41 15.52
N ILE A 163 0.40 -8.62 15.99
CA ILE A 163 1.55 -9.07 16.79
C ILE A 163 1.32 -8.76 18.27
N ARG A 164 1.94 -9.53 19.17
CA ARG A 164 1.90 -9.25 20.62
C ARG A 164 2.69 -8.00 20.92
N THR A 165 2.04 -7.00 21.47
CA THR A 165 2.64 -5.69 21.75
C THR A 165 3.82 -5.82 22.69
N ALA A 166 5.00 -5.37 22.26
CA ALA A 166 6.19 -5.33 23.12
C ALA A 166 6.01 -4.31 24.26
N ALA A 167 6.69 -4.52 25.39
CA ALA A 167 6.69 -3.57 26.51
C ALA A 167 7.27 -2.20 26.13
N SER A 168 8.23 -2.18 25.19
CA SER A 168 8.87 -0.96 24.66
C SER A 168 8.02 -0.18 23.66
N SER A 169 6.91 -0.75 23.18
CA SER A 169 6.06 -0.09 22.18
C SER A 169 5.16 0.94 22.84
N SER A 170 5.05 2.11 22.20
CA SER A 170 4.09 3.14 22.61
C SER A 170 2.65 2.64 22.51
N ARG A 171 1.78 3.08 23.43
CA ARG A 171 0.38 2.64 23.53
C ARG A 171 -0.53 3.83 23.84
N PRO A 172 -1.81 3.78 23.47
CA PRO A 172 -2.78 4.78 23.89
C PRO A 172 -2.88 4.85 25.43
N ALA A 173 -2.83 6.05 26.00
CA ALA A 173 -2.87 6.29 27.44
C ALA A 173 -4.32 6.52 27.94
N ASN A 174 -5.20 5.55 27.71
CA ASN A 174 -6.63 5.64 28.03
C ASN A 174 -7.10 4.62 29.10
N GLY A 175 -6.16 4.00 29.82
CA GLY A 175 -6.44 3.04 30.88
C GLY A 175 -6.77 1.62 30.41
N LEU A 176 -6.78 1.35 29.10
CA LEU A 176 -6.95 0.00 28.56
C LEU A 176 -5.62 -0.74 28.44
N THR A 177 -5.66 -2.06 28.63
CA THR A 177 -4.54 -2.95 28.35
C THR A 177 -4.57 -3.39 26.88
N TYR A 178 -3.52 -3.05 26.13
CA TYR A 178 -3.38 -3.42 24.74
C TYR A 178 -2.48 -4.64 24.58
N HIS A 179 -3.07 -5.77 24.19
CA HIS A 179 -2.40 -7.06 24.05
C HIS A 179 -1.77 -7.24 22.66
N TRP A 180 -2.35 -6.60 21.64
CA TRP A 180 -1.89 -6.71 20.27
C TRP A 180 -1.76 -5.36 19.58
N MET A 181 -0.97 -5.33 18.52
CA MET A 181 -0.91 -4.22 17.59
C MET A 181 -0.57 -4.68 16.16
N THR A 182 -0.75 -3.81 15.18
CA THR A 182 -0.19 -3.98 13.82
C THR A 182 1.08 -3.13 13.65
N ASN A 183 1.81 -3.37 12.56
CA ASN A 183 2.98 -2.55 12.19
C ASN A 183 2.62 -1.08 11.87
N SER A 184 1.38 -0.85 11.44
CA SER A 184 0.77 0.48 11.21
C SER A 184 0.15 1.11 12.47
N GLN A 185 0.26 0.43 13.63
CA GLN A 185 -0.18 0.90 14.95
C GLN A 185 -1.69 0.98 15.16
N VAL A 186 -2.44 0.03 14.61
CA VAL A 186 -3.75 -0.31 15.17
C VAL A 186 -3.51 -1.06 16.47
N HIS A 187 -4.02 -0.56 17.59
CA HIS A 187 -3.84 -1.16 18.92
C HIS A 187 -5.09 -1.92 19.35
N VAL A 188 -4.93 -3.13 19.90
CA VAL A 188 -6.06 -4.01 20.23
C VAL A 188 -6.08 -4.40 21.71
N SER A 189 -7.22 -4.11 22.35
CA SER A 189 -7.62 -4.55 23.69
C SER A 189 -8.67 -5.66 23.59
N CYS A 190 -9.07 -6.23 24.71
CA CYS A 190 -9.98 -7.38 24.76
C CYS A 190 -11.38 -7.00 25.22
N LEU A 191 -12.38 -7.61 24.59
CA LEU A 191 -13.77 -7.61 25.06
C LEU A 191 -14.00 -8.91 25.83
N SER A 192 -14.74 -8.86 26.94
CA SER A 192 -14.98 -10.02 27.81
C SER A 192 -15.79 -11.14 27.15
N SER A 193 -16.64 -10.78 26.18
CA SER A 193 -17.52 -11.73 25.49
C SER A 193 -17.83 -11.28 24.05
N ILE A 194 -18.11 -12.26 23.18
CA ILE A 194 -18.72 -12.05 21.87
C ILE A 194 -20.25 -12.11 21.96
N LYS A 195 -20.96 -11.60 20.96
CA LYS A 195 -22.42 -11.45 20.97
C LYS A 195 -23.20 -12.69 20.51
N ASN A 196 -22.58 -13.58 19.74
CA ASN A 196 -23.26 -14.74 19.15
C ASN A 196 -22.62 -16.09 19.51
N GLY A 197 -21.77 -16.12 20.54
CA GLY A 197 -21.08 -17.33 21.00
C GLY A 197 -20.33 -17.11 22.31
N ALA A 198 -19.43 -18.02 22.67
CA ALA A 198 -18.65 -17.96 23.91
C ALA A 198 -17.25 -17.35 23.70
N GLY A 199 -16.68 -16.79 24.77
CA GLY A 199 -15.30 -16.29 24.83
C GLY A 199 -15.12 -14.84 24.40
N GLU A 200 -13.87 -14.38 24.48
CA GLU A 200 -13.50 -12.96 24.29
C GLU A 200 -13.69 -12.46 22.85
N GLY A 201 -13.90 -11.16 22.71
CA GLY A 201 -13.81 -10.43 21.44
C GLY A 201 -12.59 -9.49 21.44
N PHE A 202 -12.47 -8.69 20.38
CA PHE A 202 -11.37 -7.72 20.23
C PHE A 202 -11.92 -6.29 20.10
N LEU A 203 -11.25 -5.34 20.73
CA LEU A 203 -11.49 -3.90 20.59
C LEU A 203 -10.25 -3.27 19.98
N ALA A 204 -10.31 -2.90 18.70
CA ALA A 204 -9.20 -2.18 18.05
C ALA A 204 -9.40 -0.66 18.11
N VAL A 205 -8.29 0.06 18.11
CA VAL A 205 -8.22 1.51 18.01
C VAL A 205 -7.18 1.87 16.95
N ASP A 206 -7.59 2.59 15.91
CA ASP A 206 -6.69 3.06 14.86
C ASP A 206 -5.94 4.34 15.25
N SER A 207 -5.07 4.83 14.37
CA SER A 207 -4.29 6.06 14.57
C SER A 207 -5.13 7.35 14.58
N ALA A 208 -6.36 7.31 14.07
CA ALA A 208 -7.31 8.43 14.14
C ALA A 208 -8.11 8.45 15.45
N GLY A 209 -8.00 7.39 16.26
CA GLY A 209 -8.77 7.19 17.49
C GLY A 209 -10.14 6.55 17.26
N THR A 210 -10.40 6.03 16.06
CA THR A 210 -11.62 5.27 15.74
C THR A 210 -11.55 3.91 16.41
N LYS A 211 -12.65 3.52 17.07
CA LYS A 211 -12.78 2.24 17.78
C LYS A 211 -13.57 1.24 16.95
N TYR A 212 -13.18 -0.02 17.00
CA TYR A 212 -13.79 -1.13 16.28
C TYR A 212 -14.06 -2.29 17.24
N TRP A 213 -15.32 -2.70 17.36
CA TRP A 213 -15.73 -3.81 18.24
C TRP A 213 -15.93 -5.08 17.41
N PHE A 214 -14.96 -5.99 17.45
CA PHE A 214 -14.99 -7.28 16.77
C PHE A 214 -15.51 -8.37 17.73
N ASP A 215 -16.82 -8.55 17.72
CA ASP A 215 -17.54 -9.38 18.69
C ASP A 215 -18.66 -10.22 18.03
N TRP A 216 -18.61 -10.45 16.72
CA TRP A 216 -19.53 -11.35 16.02
C TRP A 216 -18.79 -12.46 15.25
N MET A 217 -18.91 -13.70 15.69
CA MET A 217 -18.17 -14.82 15.13
C MET A 217 -18.83 -15.40 13.86
N GLY A 218 -18.02 -15.82 12.91
CA GLY A 218 -18.43 -16.70 11.82
C GLY A 218 -17.28 -17.61 11.40
N GLN A 219 -17.58 -18.70 10.69
CA GLN A 219 -16.60 -19.67 10.25
C GLN A 219 -16.78 -20.05 8.78
N THR A 220 -15.68 -20.23 8.07
CA THR A 220 -15.67 -20.81 6.72
C THR A 220 -14.76 -22.03 6.68
N PRO A 221 -15.11 -23.09 5.92
CA PRO A 221 -14.21 -24.22 5.72
C PRO A 221 -12.88 -23.79 5.11
N GLU A 222 -11.80 -24.40 5.58
CA GLU A 222 -10.48 -24.33 4.93
C GLU A 222 -10.13 -25.73 4.40
N PRO A 223 -9.36 -25.84 3.29
CA PRO A 223 -8.85 -27.11 2.84
C PRO A 223 -8.17 -27.86 3.99
N PRO A 224 -8.47 -29.14 4.20
CA PRO A 224 -7.80 -29.89 5.25
C PRO A 224 -6.31 -29.98 4.92
N SER A 225 -5.46 -29.84 5.94
CA SER A 225 -4.03 -30.09 5.77
C SER A 225 -3.76 -31.58 5.82
N ARG A 226 -2.85 -32.06 4.99
CA ARG A 226 -2.40 -33.45 4.90
C ARG A 226 -0.92 -33.51 5.28
N SER A 227 -0.58 -34.34 6.27
CA SER A 227 0.81 -34.63 6.60
C SER A 227 1.30 -35.80 5.76
N ALA A 228 2.56 -35.73 5.32
CA ALA A 228 3.19 -36.81 4.58
C ALA A 228 3.43 -38.05 5.47
N TYR A 229 3.10 -39.20 4.88
CA TYR A 229 3.65 -40.56 5.01
C TYR A 229 4.49 -40.89 6.25
N LEU A 230 3.87 -41.42 7.32
CA LEU A 230 4.62 -42.25 8.27
C LEU A 230 4.80 -43.65 7.67
N ARG A 231 6.03 -44.07 7.39
CA ARG A 231 6.34 -45.50 7.18
C ARG A 231 6.32 -46.23 8.52
N VAL A 232 5.33 -47.09 8.70
CA VAL A 232 5.26 -48.03 9.82
C VAL A 232 5.67 -49.40 9.29
N ILE A 233 6.73 -49.96 9.87
CA ILE A 233 7.05 -51.38 9.66
C ILE A 233 6.11 -52.16 10.58
N ASN A 234 5.16 -52.87 9.98
CA ASN A 234 4.25 -53.75 10.69
C ASN A 234 5.02 -54.97 11.23
N VAL A 235 4.43 -55.65 12.21
CA VAL A 235 5.04 -56.84 12.86
C VAL A 235 5.32 -57.97 11.85
N ASP A 236 4.60 -57.99 10.72
CA ASP A 236 4.78 -58.94 9.62
C ASP A 236 5.87 -58.51 8.59
N GLY A 237 6.59 -57.41 8.85
CA GLY A 237 7.61 -56.86 7.98
C GLY A 237 7.08 -56.04 6.80
N THR A 238 5.76 -55.90 6.65
CA THR A 238 5.18 -55.02 5.63
C THR A 238 5.31 -53.56 6.03
N VAL A 239 5.39 -52.65 5.05
CA VAL A 239 5.40 -51.22 5.32
C VAL A 239 4.01 -50.64 5.09
N SER A 240 3.36 -50.21 6.17
CA SER A 240 2.14 -49.39 6.11
C SER A 240 2.51 -47.92 6.01
N ILE A 241 1.73 -47.19 5.22
CA ILE A 241 1.80 -45.73 5.14
C ILE A 241 0.62 -45.17 5.92
N LEU A 242 0.88 -44.44 7.01
CA LEU A 242 -0.16 -43.70 7.72
C LEU A 242 -0.20 -42.25 7.24
N GLN A 243 -1.39 -41.80 6.87
CA GLN A 243 -1.67 -40.40 6.54
C GLN A 243 -2.58 -39.81 7.61
N GLN A 244 -2.24 -38.60 8.06
CA GLN A 244 -3.11 -37.82 8.92
C GLN A 244 -3.63 -36.61 8.17
N THR A 245 -4.91 -36.31 8.41
CA THR A 245 -5.60 -35.15 7.86
C THR A 245 -6.05 -34.27 9.02
N LEU A 246 -5.77 -32.96 8.94
CA LEU A 246 -6.19 -31.96 9.90
C LEU A 246 -7.29 -31.10 9.28
N ASN A 247 -8.50 -31.24 9.79
CA ASN A 247 -9.61 -30.38 9.41
C ASN A 247 -9.41 -28.99 9.99
N ARG A 248 -9.56 -27.97 9.15
CA ARG A 248 -9.35 -26.57 9.50
C ARG A 248 -10.55 -25.73 9.13
N LYS A 249 -10.72 -24.63 9.86
CA LYS A 249 -11.65 -23.57 9.49
C LYS A 249 -10.96 -22.22 9.65
N LYS A 250 -11.37 -21.26 8.84
CA LYS A 250 -11.07 -19.86 9.05
C LYS A 250 -12.16 -19.26 9.91
N ASN A 251 -11.76 -18.75 11.06
CA ASN A 251 -12.62 -18.16 12.05
C ASN A 251 -12.52 -16.64 11.93
N PHE A 252 -13.66 -15.97 11.90
CA PHE A 252 -13.76 -14.52 11.80
C PHE A 252 -14.45 -13.98 13.05
N LEU A 253 -14.02 -12.82 13.52
CA LEU A 253 -14.76 -11.91 14.37
C LEU A 253 -14.99 -10.63 13.57
N TYR A 254 -16.21 -10.47 13.09
CA TYR A 254 -16.65 -9.29 12.36
C TYR A 254 -16.95 -8.16 13.34
N ALA A 255 -16.73 -6.93 12.89
CA ALA A 255 -17.11 -5.76 13.67
C ALA A 255 -18.64 -5.63 13.74
N THR A 256 -19.18 -5.33 14.92
CA THR A 256 -20.60 -4.95 15.08
C THR A 256 -20.81 -3.47 15.29
N ARG A 257 -19.74 -2.74 15.63
CA ARG A 257 -19.74 -1.28 15.80
C ARG A 257 -18.39 -0.70 15.41
N VAL A 258 -18.43 0.48 14.81
CA VAL A 258 -17.30 1.37 14.58
C VAL A 258 -17.69 2.75 15.10
N GLU A 259 -16.83 3.41 15.85
CA GLU A 259 -17.13 4.71 16.47
C GLU A 259 -15.93 5.65 16.36
N ASP A 260 -16.16 6.86 15.90
CA ASP A 260 -15.12 7.89 15.86
C ASP A 260 -14.94 8.59 17.21
N LYS A 261 -13.91 9.42 17.34
CA LYS A 261 -13.62 10.18 18.57
C LYS A 261 -14.70 11.20 18.96
N LEU A 262 -15.62 11.53 18.06
CA LEU A 262 -16.72 12.47 18.29
C LEU A 262 -18.01 11.75 18.73
N GLY A 263 -18.01 10.42 18.77
CA GLY A 263 -19.14 9.60 19.16
C GLY A 263 -20.11 9.27 18.03
N ASN A 264 -19.79 9.62 16.77
CA ASN A 264 -20.55 9.09 15.64
C ASN A 264 -20.24 7.61 15.47
N TYR A 265 -21.23 6.80 15.12
CA TYR A 265 -21.01 5.36 14.99
C TYR A 265 -21.72 4.76 13.78
N VAL A 266 -21.18 3.63 13.32
CA VAL A 266 -21.78 2.73 12.34
C VAL A 266 -21.89 1.35 12.97
N THR A 267 -23.07 0.75 12.93
CA THR A 267 -23.32 -0.62 13.37
C THR A 267 -23.47 -1.56 12.18
N TYR A 268 -23.09 -2.81 12.42
CA TYR A 268 -23.21 -3.91 11.46
C TYR A 268 -24.01 -5.02 12.12
N THR A 269 -25.11 -5.42 11.49
CA THR A 269 -26.02 -6.45 12.01
C THR A 269 -25.88 -7.74 11.22
N TYR A 270 -25.80 -8.86 11.92
CA TYR A 270 -25.62 -10.18 11.34
C TYR A 270 -26.65 -11.17 11.90
N THR A 271 -26.81 -12.31 11.21
CA THR A 271 -27.81 -13.33 11.57
C THR A 271 -27.27 -14.77 11.62
N ASN A 272 -25.98 -14.98 11.31
CA ASN A 272 -25.38 -16.31 11.34
C ASN A 272 -25.12 -16.82 12.77
N ALA A 273 -25.15 -18.15 12.94
CA ALA A 273 -24.57 -18.83 14.10
C ALA A 273 -23.03 -18.66 14.11
N TRP A 274 -22.41 -18.78 15.28
CA TRP A 274 -20.95 -18.59 15.43
C TRP A 274 -20.11 -19.56 14.59
N ASP A 275 -20.62 -20.75 14.34
CA ASP A 275 -19.98 -21.84 13.59
C ASP A 275 -20.42 -21.94 12.11
N ALA A 276 -21.17 -20.94 11.65
CA ALA A 276 -21.63 -20.79 10.27
C ALA A 276 -20.93 -19.62 9.54
N PRO A 277 -20.95 -19.58 8.20
CA PRO A 277 -20.44 -18.44 7.44
C PRO A 277 -21.12 -17.13 7.85
N GLY A 278 -20.38 -16.03 7.80
CA GLY A 278 -20.91 -14.70 8.14
C GLY A 278 -22.12 -14.33 7.29
N LYS A 279 -23.15 -13.71 7.90
CA LYS A 279 -24.36 -13.27 7.21
C LYS A 279 -24.80 -11.87 7.65
N LEU A 280 -24.23 -10.84 7.00
CA LEU A 280 -24.51 -9.42 7.25
C LEU A 280 -25.87 -9.05 6.66
N THR A 281 -26.75 -8.43 7.44
CA THR A 281 -28.10 -8.02 6.98
C THR A 281 -28.29 -6.50 6.96
N GLN A 282 -27.51 -5.75 7.74
CA GLN A 282 -27.66 -4.29 7.80
C GLN A 282 -26.35 -3.58 8.16
N ILE A 283 -26.16 -2.39 7.58
CA ILE A 283 -25.16 -1.39 7.98
C ILE A 283 -25.93 -0.10 8.29
N GLN A 284 -25.78 0.45 9.50
CA GLN A 284 -26.56 1.61 9.93
C GLN A 284 -25.68 2.62 10.66
N ALA A 285 -25.78 3.90 10.30
CA ALA A 285 -25.11 4.98 11.02
C ALA A 285 -26.00 5.62 12.08
N SER A 286 -25.37 6.26 13.06
CA SER A 286 -26.00 7.05 14.11
C SER A 286 -26.81 8.25 13.60
N ASP A 287 -26.60 8.66 12.35
CA ASP A 287 -27.33 9.74 11.66
C ASP A 287 -28.53 9.24 10.83
N GLY A 288 -28.84 7.93 10.87
CA GLY A 288 -30.00 7.33 10.23
C GLY A 288 -29.75 6.71 8.85
N ARG A 289 -28.59 6.96 8.21
CA ARG A 289 -28.24 6.28 6.95
C ARG A 289 -28.21 4.77 7.16
N THR A 290 -28.87 4.03 6.27
CA THR A 290 -29.04 2.59 6.40
C THR A 290 -28.85 1.89 5.05
N ILE A 291 -28.11 0.78 5.05
CA ILE A 291 -28.00 -0.16 3.94
C ILE A 291 -28.52 -1.52 4.41
N THR A 292 -29.42 -2.12 3.66
CA THR A 292 -30.03 -3.43 3.97
C THR A 292 -29.64 -4.45 2.92
N LEU A 293 -29.29 -5.67 3.36
CA LEU A 293 -28.90 -6.78 2.50
C LEU A 293 -29.96 -7.89 2.58
N ASN A 294 -30.42 -8.36 1.44
CA ASN A 294 -31.34 -9.50 1.32
C ASN A 294 -30.62 -10.70 0.72
N TYR A 295 -31.05 -11.90 1.10
CA TYR A 295 -30.42 -13.15 0.67
C TYR A 295 -31.38 -14.04 -0.09
N ASN A 296 -30.83 -14.85 -1.01
CA ASN A 296 -31.49 -16.04 -1.53
C ASN A 296 -30.60 -17.25 -1.20
N GLY A 297 -31.04 -18.08 -0.26
CA GLY A 297 -30.21 -19.08 0.41
C GLY A 297 -29.07 -18.41 1.20
N ASP A 298 -27.84 -18.77 0.87
CA ASP A 298 -26.62 -18.30 1.56
C ASP A 298 -25.95 -17.10 0.89
N THR A 299 -26.41 -16.70 -0.30
CA THR A 299 -25.82 -15.58 -1.05
C THR A 299 -26.72 -14.35 -1.07
N VAL A 300 -26.12 -13.16 -1.00
CA VAL A 300 -26.82 -11.88 -1.12
C VAL A 300 -27.51 -11.80 -2.49
N SER A 301 -28.82 -11.56 -2.51
CA SER A 301 -29.61 -11.39 -3.73
C SER A 301 -29.80 -9.92 -4.09
N SER A 302 -29.89 -9.04 -3.09
CA SER A 302 -29.96 -7.59 -3.29
C SER A 302 -29.40 -6.80 -2.12
N VAL A 303 -28.98 -5.58 -2.41
CA VAL A 303 -28.59 -4.56 -1.42
C VAL A 303 -29.39 -3.30 -1.73
N SER A 304 -29.93 -2.64 -0.71
CA SER A 304 -30.72 -1.43 -0.88
C SER A 304 -30.36 -0.35 0.14
N ASP A 305 -30.40 0.91 -0.29
CA ASP A 305 -30.32 2.08 0.61
C ASP A 305 -31.69 2.66 0.98
N GLY A 306 -32.77 1.95 0.63
CA GLY A 306 -34.16 2.38 0.81
C GLY A 306 -34.77 3.09 -0.41
N SER A 307 -33.95 3.65 -1.30
CA SER A 307 -34.40 4.34 -2.54
C SER A 307 -33.91 3.65 -3.81
N ARG A 308 -32.70 3.09 -3.75
CA ARG A 308 -31.99 2.41 -4.81
C ARG A 308 -31.75 0.97 -4.40
N THR A 309 -31.74 0.08 -5.39
CA THR A 309 -31.51 -1.35 -5.18
C THR A 309 -30.54 -1.88 -6.23
N TRP A 310 -29.53 -2.59 -5.74
CA TRP A 310 -28.57 -3.35 -6.53
C TRP A 310 -28.95 -4.83 -6.44
N THR A 311 -28.90 -5.56 -7.55
CA THR A 311 -29.22 -6.99 -7.57
C THR A 311 -28.03 -7.82 -8.06
N TYR A 312 -27.86 -9.00 -7.45
CA TYR A 312 -26.67 -9.84 -7.61
C TYR A 312 -27.07 -11.17 -8.25
N SER A 313 -26.41 -11.51 -9.36
CA SER A 313 -26.65 -12.72 -10.13
C SER A 313 -25.47 -13.68 -10.01
N TYR A 314 -25.77 -14.98 -9.98
CA TYR A 314 -24.77 -16.02 -9.76
C TYR A 314 -24.93 -17.16 -10.77
N ALA A 315 -23.84 -17.88 -11.00
CA ALA A 315 -23.82 -19.15 -11.72
C ALA A 315 -23.02 -20.19 -10.95
N THR A 316 -23.03 -21.43 -11.43
CA THR A 316 -22.18 -22.51 -10.94
C THR A 316 -21.11 -22.80 -11.99
N GLY A 317 -19.84 -22.75 -11.58
CA GLY A 317 -18.68 -23.08 -12.39
C GLY A 317 -18.56 -24.58 -12.67
N ALA A 318 -17.57 -24.95 -13.47
CA ALA A 318 -17.35 -26.34 -13.88
C ALA A 318 -16.97 -27.24 -12.70
N SER A 319 -16.35 -26.67 -11.65
CA SER A 319 -16.02 -27.41 -10.43
C SER A 319 -17.19 -27.51 -9.44
N GLY A 320 -18.38 -27.04 -9.79
CA GLY A 320 -19.52 -26.96 -8.87
C GLY A 320 -19.49 -25.77 -7.91
N ARG A 321 -18.47 -24.91 -7.96
CA ARG A 321 -18.38 -23.69 -7.15
C ARG A 321 -19.33 -22.63 -7.68
N LYS A 322 -19.95 -21.87 -6.78
CA LYS A 322 -20.82 -20.75 -7.12
C LYS A 322 -19.94 -19.53 -7.38
N THR A 323 -20.29 -18.74 -8.39
CA THR A 323 -19.56 -17.53 -8.76
C THR A 323 -20.53 -16.38 -9.01
N LEU A 324 -20.18 -15.16 -8.59
CA LEU A 324 -20.92 -13.94 -8.91
C LEU A 324 -20.69 -13.58 -10.38
N THR A 325 -21.77 -13.47 -11.15
CA THR A 325 -21.72 -13.23 -12.60
C THR A 325 -22.21 -11.85 -13.02
N GLY A 326 -22.93 -11.14 -12.16
CA GLY A 326 -23.38 -9.80 -12.49
C GLY A 326 -23.91 -9.00 -11.31
N VAL A 327 -23.81 -7.69 -11.43
CA VAL A 327 -24.37 -6.71 -10.49
C VAL A 327 -25.15 -5.67 -11.29
N ALA A 328 -26.48 -5.73 -11.21
CA ALA A 328 -27.35 -4.74 -11.86
C ALA A 328 -27.48 -3.51 -10.96
N LEU A 329 -27.28 -2.34 -11.56
CA LEU A 329 -27.34 -1.05 -10.90
C LEU A 329 -28.77 -0.48 -10.93
N PRO A 330 -29.11 0.46 -10.05
CA PRO A 330 -30.44 1.07 -9.98
C PRO A 330 -30.88 1.79 -11.27
N ASP A 331 -29.93 2.20 -12.12
CA ASP A 331 -30.20 2.88 -13.40
C ASP A 331 -30.44 1.92 -14.58
N GLY A 332 -30.42 0.61 -14.33
CA GLY A 332 -30.59 -0.44 -15.34
C GLY A 332 -29.31 -0.85 -16.06
N SER A 333 -28.19 -0.14 -15.86
CA SER A 333 -26.88 -0.60 -16.31
C SER A 333 -26.34 -1.72 -15.40
N ALA A 334 -25.33 -2.46 -15.83
CA ALA A 334 -24.84 -3.60 -15.06
C ALA A 334 -23.36 -3.90 -15.26
N TRP A 335 -22.72 -4.40 -14.21
CA TRP A 335 -21.45 -5.10 -14.32
C TRP A 335 -21.70 -6.54 -14.78
N THR A 336 -20.92 -7.01 -15.75
CA THR A 336 -20.87 -8.44 -16.13
C THR A 336 -19.52 -9.02 -15.72
N LEU A 337 -19.55 -10.10 -14.95
CA LEU A 337 -18.36 -10.74 -14.36
C LEU A 337 -18.23 -12.16 -14.91
N SER A 338 -17.23 -12.38 -15.74
CA SER A 338 -16.91 -13.71 -16.31
C SER A 338 -15.63 -14.22 -15.67
N LEU A 339 -15.71 -14.55 -14.38
CA LEU A 339 -14.55 -14.96 -13.56
C LEU A 339 -14.56 -16.44 -13.18
N SER A 340 -15.51 -17.25 -13.67
CA SER A 340 -15.65 -18.67 -13.29
C SER A 340 -14.36 -19.47 -13.48
N ALA A 341 -13.62 -19.24 -14.56
CA ALA A 341 -12.34 -19.93 -14.79
C ALA A 341 -11.25 -19.56 -13.77
N LEU A 342 -11.30 -18.34 -13.20
CA LEU A 342 -10.41 -17.95 -12.09
C LEU A 342 -10.90 -18.53 -10.76
N THR A 343 -12.22 -18.63 -10.58
CA THR A 343 -12.85 -19.24 -9.38
C THR A 343 -12.65 -20.75 -9.33
N ASP A 344 -12.49 -21.38 -10.48
CA ASP A 344 -12.18 -22.81 -10.62
C ASP A 344 -10.67 -23.07 -10.78
N ALA A 345 -9.84 -22.04 -10.70
CA ALA A 345 -8.40 -22.17 -10.94
C ALA A 345 -7.70 -22.95 -9.82
N GLU A 346 -7.01 -24.01 -10.18
CA GLU A 346 -6.30 -24.90 -9.26
C GLU A 346 -4.86 -25.09 -9.71
N ILE A 347 -3.94 -25.10 -8.75
CA ILE A 347 -2.58 -25.58 -8.95
C ILE A 347 -2.57 -27.04 -8.51
N LYS A 348 -2.23 -27.94 -9.44
CA LYS A 348 -2.33 -29.38 -9.24
C LYS A 348 -0.95 -30.00 -9.15
N TYR A 349 -0.76 -30.87 -8.18
CA TYR A 349 0.45 -31.65 -7.96
C TYR A 349 0.12 -33.14 -8.00
N ASN A 350 1.14 -34.00 -8.03
CA ASN A 350 0.94 -35.44 -7.97
C ASN A 350 0.50 -35.86 -6.55
N GLU A 351 -0.74 -36.33 -6.42
CA GLU A 351 -1.30 -36.76 -5.13
C GLU A 351 -0.74 -38.10 -4.63
N TYR A 352 -0.13 -38.88 -5.53
CA TYR A 352 0.42 -40.20 -5.26
C TYR A 352 1.70 -40.40 -6.10
N PRO A 353 2.85 -39.87 -5.66
CA PRO A 353 4.11 -40.11 -6.37
C PRO A 353 4.35 -41.61 -6.54
N PRO A 354 4.77 -42.07 -7.73
CA PRO A 354 5.24 -43.43 -7.92
C PRO A 354 6.33 -43.77 -6.90
N THR A 355 6.33 -44.99 -6.38
CA THR A 355 7.30 -45.42 -5.37
C THR A 355 8.74 -45.24 -5.88
N GLY A 356 9.55 -44.48 -5.14
CA GLY A 356 10.97 -44.26 -5.44
C GLY A 356 11.25 -43.09 -6.40
N GLU A 357 10.23 -42.40 -6.91
CA GLU A 357 10.42 -41.19 -7.71
C GLU A 357 10.59 -39.96 -6.80
N ILE A 358 11.59 -39.12 -7.09
CA ILE A 358 11.81 -37.86 -6.37
C ILE A 358 11.23 -36.72 -7.21
N LEU A 359 10.02 -36.28 -6.85
CA LEU A 359 9.32 -35.16 -7.49
C LEU A 359 9.70 -33.80 -6.88
N ARG A 360 10.06 -33.82 -5.60
CA ARG A 360 10.47 -32.63 -4.85
C ARG A 360 11.56 -32.95 -3.85
N THR A 361 12.12 -31.90 -3.29
CA THR A 361 12.97 -31.96 -2.09
C THR A 361 12.58 -30.82 -1.16
N CYS A 362 13.19 -30.72 0.01
CA CYS A 362 13.06 -29.49 0.79
C CYS A 362 13.66 -28.24 0.10
N LEU A 363 14.52 -28.42 -0.91
CA LEU A 363 15.20 -27.32 -1.62
C LEU A 363 14.49 -26.89 -2.90
N VAL A 364 13.71 -27.79 -3.48
CA VAL A 364 13.11 -27.64 -4.81
C VAL A 364 11.67 -28.11 -4.73
N ASN A 365 10.74 -27.23 -5.09
CA ASN A 365 9.32 -27.58 -5.17
C ASN A 365 9.06 -28.53 -6.34
N GLU A 366 8.05 -29.38 -6.18
CA GLU A 366 7.47 -30.11 -7.30
C GLU A 366 6.92 -29.10 -8.31
N GLN A 367 7.22 -29.27 -9.59
CA GLN A 367 6.56 -28.48 -10.63
C GLN A 367 5.11 -28.96 -10.78
N PRO A 368 4.10 -28.07 -10.74
CA PRO A 368 2.70 -28.44 -10.93
C PRO A 368 2.49 -29.21 -12.24
N ILE A 369 1.68 -30.27 -12.21
CA ILE A 369 1.38 -31.08 -13.40
C ILE A 369 0.65 -30.27 -14.48
N ASN A 370 -0.01 -29.18 -14.07
CA ASN A 370 -0.70 -28.25 -14.96
C ASN A 370 0.05 -26.91 -15.09
N TYR A 371 1.38 -26.92 -15.00
CA TYR A 371 2.21 -25.71 -15.06
C TYR A 371 1.90 -24.80 -16.26
N ASP A 372 1.65 -25.38 -17.44
CA ASP A 372 1.33 -24.64 -18.67
C ASP A 372 -0.15 -24.22 -18.77
N ALA A 373 -0.95 -24.44 -17.72
CA ALA A 373 -2.35 -24.00 -17.69
C ALA A 373 -2.44 -22.48 -17.67
N THR A 374 -3.35 -21.96 -18.50
CA THR A 374 -3.72 -20.55 -18.55
C THR A 374 -5.17 -20.38 -18.11
N PHE A 375 -5.42 -19.38 -17.27
CA PHE A 375 -6.75 -19.04 -16.75
C PHE A 375 -7.13 -17.64 -17.22
N VAL A 376 -8.35 -17.48 -17.72
CA VAL A 376 -8.82 -16.20 -18.28
C VAL A 376 -10.09 -15.76 -17.58
N GLY A 377 -10.10 -14.53 -17.08
CA GLY A 377 -11.29 -13.89 -16.53
C GLY A 377 -11.52 -12.53 -17.19
N SER A 378 -12.79 -12.10 -17.29
CA SER A 378 -13.11 -10.77 -17.82
C SER A 378 -14.20 -10.06 -17.02
N ILE A 379 -14.12 -8.74 -16.97
CA ILE A 379 -15.10 -7.86 -16.34
C ILE A 379 -15.53 -6.82 -17.35
N ARG A 380 -16.84 -6.70 -17.57
CA ARG A 380 -17.43 -5.62 -18.37
C ARG A 380 -17.97 -4.54 -17.45
N HIS A 381 -17.45 -3.33 -17.62
CA HIS A 381 -17.92 -2.12 -16.96
C HIS A 381 -19.32 -1.74 -17.50
N PRO A 382 -20.22 -1.16 -16.67
CA PRO A 382 -21.55 -0.72 -17.11
C PRO A 382 -21.56 0.21 -18.32
N ALA A 383 -20.49 1.02 -18.46
CA ALA A 383 -20.27 1.89 -19.63
C ALA A 383 -19.78 1.17 -20.90
N GLY A 384 -19.62 -0.16 -20.87
CA GLY A 384 -19.34 -0.99 -22.05
C GLY A 384 -17.90 -1.49 -22.21
N ALA A 385 -16.92 -0.88 -21.53
CA ALA A 385 -15.51 -1.31 -21.56
C ALA A 385 -15.36 -2.75 -21.01
N LEU A 386 -14.59 -3.58 -21.69
CA LEU A 386 -14.27 -4.96 -21.30
C LEU A 386 -12.80 -5.05 -20.93
N ALA A 387 -12.52 -5.39 -19.67
CA ALA A 387 -11.20 -5.75 -19.21
C ALA A 387 -11.06 -7.29 -19.17
N THR A 388 -9.98 -7.81 -19.75
CA THR A 388 -9.66 -9.24 -19.75
C THR A 388 -8.30 -9.46 -19.09
N PHE A 389 -8.21 -10.51 -18.28
CA PHE A 389 -7.05 -10.86 -17.47
C PHE A 389 -6.66 -12.30 -17.74
N THR A 390 -5.40 -12.52 -18.09
CA THR A 390 -4.84 -13.84 -18.36
C THR A 390 -3.79 -14.15 -17.31
N LEU A 391 -3.96 -15.26 -16.59
CA LEU A 391 -3.07 -15.72 -15.54
C LEU A 391 -2.43 -17.06 -15.95
N ASP A 392 -1.15 -17.23 -15.63
CA ASP A 392 -0.42 -18.50 -15.71
C ASP A 392 0.01 -18.93 -14.29
N ILE A 393 0.55 -20.14 -14.15
CA ILE A 393 1.19 -20.60 -12.93
C ILE A 393 2.68 -20.25 -12.96
N ARG A 394 3.16 -19.50 -11.95
CA ARG A 394 4.59 -19.13 -11.83
C ARG A 394 5.08 -19.29 -10.41
N GLU A 395 6.36 -19.65 -10.28
CA GLU A 395 7.03 -19.75 -8.99
C GLU A 395 7.55 -18.38 -8.55
N HIS A 396 7.28 -18.02 -7.31
CA HIS A 396 7.80 -16.82 -6.65
C HIS A 396 8.35 -17.19 -5.28
N GLY A 397 9.28 -16.39 -4.76
CA GLY A 397 9.83 -16.70 -3.46
C GLY A 397 10.90 -15.75 -2.98
N ARG A 398 11.61 -16.23 -1.97
CA ARG A 398 12.64 -15.55 -1.22
C ARG A 398 14.03 -15.91 -1.75
N SER A 399 14.99 -15.03 -1.51
CA SER A 399 16.43 -15.23 -1.76
C SER A 399 17.20 -15.37 -0.45
N TYR A 400 18.36 -16.04 -0.51
CA TYR A 400 19.22 -16.32 0.65
C TYR A 400 18.50 -17.01 1.81
N VAL A 401 17.58 -17.92 1.49
CA VAL A 401 16.81 -18.65 2.51
C VAL A 401 17.68 -19.75 3.13
N PRO A 402 17.87 -19.79 4.45
CA PRO A 402 18.60 -20.88 5.09
C PRO A 402 18.04 -22.25 4.75
N VAL A 403 18.93 -23.20 4.47
CA VAL A 403 18.58 -24.61 4.35
C VAL A 403 18.53 -25.23 5.73
N ALA A 404 17.33 -25.56 6.19
CA ALA A 404 17.11 -26.30 7.43
C ALA A 404 15.93 -27.25 7.23
N CYS A 405 16.21 -28.43 6.69
CA CYS A 405 15.18 -29.39 6.34
C CYS A 405 14.81 -30.30 7.51
N ARG A 406 13.53 -30.63 7.58
CA ARG A 406 12.97 -31.63 8.49
C ARG A 406 12.53 -32.86 7.72
N ASN A 407 12.24 -33.93 8.46
CA ASN A 407 11.92 -35.28 7.96
C ASN A 407 13.09 -36.01 7.29
N VAL A 408 14.26 -35.38 7.25
CA VAL A 408 15.50 -36.00 6.77
C VAL A 408 15.92 -37.15 7.69
N VAL A 409 15.78 -38.39 7.21
CA VAL A 409 16.26 -39.59 7.90
C VAL A 409 17.70 -39.87 7.49
N VAL A 410 18.63 -39.79 8.43
CA VAL A 410 20.04 -40.14 8.20
C VAL A 410 20.22 -41.65 8.34
N GLN A 411 20.94 -42.28 7.40
CA GLN A 411 21.38 -43.66 7.54
C GLN A 411 22.10 -43.85 8.88
N ASN A 412 21.49 -44.60 9.80
CA ASN A 412 22.25 -45.21 10.89
C ASN A 412 22.78 -46.55 10.39
N PRO A 413 24.09 -46.69 10.13
CA PRO A 413 24.67 -47.94 9.61
C PRO A 413 24.47 -49.14 10.56
N ASN A 414 24.12 -48.92 11.83
CA ASN A 414 23.92 -49.98 12.83
C ASN A 414 22.45 -50.45 12.97
N LEU A 415 21.48 -49.82 12.29
CA LEU A 415 20.04 -50.13 12.43
C LEU A 415 19.38 -50.62 11.13
N GLY A 416 20.15 -51.10 10.16
CA GLY A 416 19.58 -51.78 8.99
C GLY A 416 18.78 -50.88 8.03
N GLY A 417 19.22 -49.62 7.85
CA GLY A 417 18.90 -48.78 6.69
C GLY A 417 17.42 -48.45 6.48
N LEU A 418 17.00 -47.25 6.89
CA LEU A 418 15.85 -46.59 6.27
C LEU A 418 16.40 -45.59 5.25
N ASP A 419 16.03 -45.75 3.98
CA ASP A 419 16.31 -44.76 2.95
C ASP A 419 15.43 -43.52 3.19
N ASN A 420 16.06 -42.33 3.23
CA ASN A 420 15.34 -41.05 3.28
C ASN A 420 14.41 -40.93 2.06
N ASP A 421 13.21 -40.36 2.25
CA ASP A 421 12.32 -40.00 1.14
C ASP A 421 12.32 -38.48 0.95
N PRO A 422 13.08 -37.94 -0.02
CA PRO A 422 13.13 -36.49 -0.21
C PRO A 422 11.78 -35.83 -0.52
N ASN A 423 10.75 -36.58 -0.89
CA ASN A 423 9.44 -36.01 -1.17
C ASN A 423 8.69 -35.55 0.10
N ASP A 424 9.02 -36.11 1.27
CA ASP A 424 8.44 -35.70 2.55
C ASP A 424 9.30 -34.66 3.29
N ASP A 425 10.49 -34.37 2.77
CA ASP A 425 11.39 -33.36 3.30
C ASP A 425 10.82 -31.96 3.09
N VAL A 426 10.77 -31.18 4.18
CA VAL A 426 10.22 -29.82 4.18
C VAL A 426 11.25 -28.87 4.79
N ASN A 427 11.60 -27.81 4.05
CA ASN A 427 12.43 -26.74 4.62
C ASN A 427 11.62 -25.98 5.66
N LEU A 428 12.19 -25.78 6.85
CA LEU A 428 11.55 -25.01 7.92
C LEU A 428 11.19 -23.61 7.41
N TYR A 429 12.06 -22.98 6.63
CA TYR A 429 11.84 -21.67 6.05
C TYR A 429 11.37 -21.79 4.59
N ALA A 430 10.12 -21.37 4.31
CA ALA A 430 9.54 -21.50 2.97
C ALA A 430 10.36 -20.73 1.92
N THR A 431 10.98 -21.42 0.96
CA THR A 431 11.85 -20.77 -0.02
C THR A 431 11.04 -20.12 -1.14
N SER A 432 10.12 -20.86 -1.72
CA SER A 432 9.31 -20.43 -2.86
C SER A 432 7.99 -21.21 -2.89
N ALA A 433 7.04 -20.73 -3.67
CA ALA A 433 5.79 -21.41 -3.98
C ALA A 433 5.28 -21.00 -5.36
N TYR A 434 4.48 -21.88 -5.97
CA TYR A 434 3.74 -21.54 -7.18
C TYR A 434 2.46 -20.77 -6.84
N SER A 435 2.16 -19.75 -7.63
CA SER A 435 0.92 -18.96 -7.53
C SER A 435 0.34 -18.65 -8.90
N LEU A 436 -0.97 -18.38 -8.93
CA LEU A 436 -1.62 -17.78 -10.10
C LEU A 436 -1.07 -16.37 -10.28
N THR A 437 -0.55 -16.08 -11.47
CA THR A 437 0.28 -14.91 -11.76
C THR A 437 -0.23 -14.23 -13.02
N LEU A 438 -0.60 -12.95 -12.94
CA LEU A 438 -1.06 -12.16 -14.08
C LEU A 438 0.03 -12.08 -15.15
N LYS A 439 -0.26 -12.59 -16.33
CA LYS A 439 0.59 -12.55 -17.53
C LYS A 439 0.23 -11.38 -18.44
N GLN A 440 -1.06 -11.12 -18.61
CA GLN A 440 -1.55 -10.11 -19.53
C GLN A 440 -2.86 -9.50 -19.01
N LYS A 441 -2.99 -8.19 -19.22
CA LYS A 441 -4.24 -7.43 -19.09
C LYS A 441 -4.55 -6.82 -20.46
N SER A 442 -5.81 -6.84 -20.88
CA SER A 442 -6.27 -6.05 -22.02
C SER A 442 -7.56 -5.31 -21.71
N ILE A 443 -7.72 -4.13 -22.30
CA ILE A 443 -8.94 -3.33 -22.23
C ILE A 443 -9.42 -3.06 -23.65
N SER A 444 -10.70 -3.32 -23.91
CA SER A 444 -11.34 -3.08 -25.21
C SER A 444 -12.74 -2.50 -25.02
N GLY A 445 -13.32 -1.92 -26.06
CA GLY A 445 -14.65 -1.33 -26.00
C GLY A 445 -15.05 -0.68 -27.31
N THR A 446 -16.30 -0.24 -27.41
CA THR A 446 -16.80 0.44 -28.61
C THR A 446 -16.02 1.74 -28.85
N GLY A 447 -15.41 1.88 -30.02
CA GLY A 447 -14.70 3.09 -30.43
C GLY A 447 -13.32 3.29 -29.81
N ILE A 448 -12.76 2.30 -29.10
CA ILE A 448 -11.40 2.32 -28.57
C ILE A 448 -10.59 1.15 -29.12
N ALA A 449 -9.32 1.40 -29.46
CA ALA A 449 -8.38 0.34 -29.78
C ALA A 449 -8.14 -0.54 -28.53
N THR A 450 -7.81 -1.82 -28.74
CA THR A 450 -7.50 -2.71 -27.62
C THR A 450 -6.14 -2.36 -27.05
N ASP A 451 -6.14 -1.88 -25.81
CA ASP A 451 -4.94 -1.64 -25.03
C ASP A 451 -4.48 -2.94 -24.36
N VAL A 452 -3.19 -3.26 -24.43
CA VAL A 452 -2.63 -4.51 -23.90
C VAL A 452 -1.40 -4.24 -23.04
N TRP A 453 -1.42 -4.73 -21.81
CA TRP A 453 -0.27 -4.76 -20.90
C TRP A 453 0.24 -6.19 -20.73
N ASN A 454 1.56 -6.38 -20.87
CA ASN A 454 2.22 -7.67 -20.66
C ASN A 454 3.13 -7.61 -19.45
N TYR A 455 3.19 -8.71 -18.71
CA TYR A 455 3.91 -8.82 -17.45
C TYR A 455 4.93 -9.97 -17.53
N ALA A 456 6.17 -9.69 -17.14
CA ALA A 456 7.23 -10.69 -17.00
C ALA A 456 7.82 -10.64 -15.60
N TYR A 457 8.13 -11.81 -15.03
CA TYR A 457 8.60 -11.94 -13.65
C TYR A 457 9.90 -12.72 -13.58
N ILE A 458 10.85 -12.21 -12.79
CA ILE A 458 12.10 -12.87 -12.45
C ILE A 458 12.13 -12.98 -10.93
N PRO A 459 11.86 -14.16 -10.36
CA PRO A 459 11.64 -14.29 -8.92
C PRO A 459 12.94 -14.22 -8.12
N ASN A 460 14.10 -14.50 -8.74
CA ASN A 460 15.44 -14.48 -8.10
C ASN A 460 15.49 -15.24 -6.78
N THR A 461 14.92 -16.46 -6.75
CA THR A 461 14.92 -17.34 -5.58
C THR A 461 16.30 -17.95 -5.36
N SER A 462 16.67 -18.15 -4.10
CA SER A 462 17.93 -18.83 -3.75
C SER A 462 17.92 -19.29 -2.30
N VAL A 463 18.73 -20.32 -2.05
CA VAL A 463 18.97 -20.88 -0.71
C VAL A 463 20.39 -20.59 -0.25
N TYR A 464 20.62 -20.69 1.06
CA TYR A 464 21.92 -20.52 1.71
C TYR A 464 22.24 -21.75 2.56
N PHE A 465 23.42 -22.33 2.34
CA PHE A 465 23.94 -23.47 3.09
C PHE A 465 24.89 -22.99 4.18
N TYR A 466 24.56 -23.22 5.45
CA TYR A 466 25.52 -23.05 6.54
C TYR A 466 26.61 -24.13 6.45
N PRO A 467 27.82 -23.90 7.01
CA PRO A 467 28.87 -24.90 7.02
C PRO A 467 28.38 -26.21 7.66
N GLY A 468 28.65 -27.34 6.99
CA GLY A 468 28.15 -28.67 7.39
C GLY A 468 26.83 -29.07 6.73
N THR A 469 26.06 -28.13 6.19
CA THR A 469 24.85 -28.41 5.41
C THR A 469 25.19 -28.65 3.94
N THR A 470 24.64 -29.70 3.33
CA THR A 470 24.86 -30.04 1.92
C THR A 470 23.55 -30.42 1.24
N ARG A 471 23.56 -30.64 -0.09
CA ARG A 471 22.36 -31.12 -0.80
C ARG A 471 21.92 -32.53 -0.37
N ASN A 472 22.88 -33.37 0.05
CA ASN A 472 22.63 -34.74 0.50
C ASN A 472 22.33 -34.81 2.00
N TYR A 473 22.74 -33.79 2.75
CA TYR A 473 22.43 -33.63 4.16
C TYR A 473 21.96 -32.19 4.41
N PRO A 474 20.72 -31.85 4.00
CA PRO A 474 20.22 -30.48 4.03
C PRO A 474 19.66 -30.11 5.42
N VAL A 475 20.33 -30.57 6.48
CA VAL A 475 19.99 -30.28 7.87
C VAL A 475 20.93 -29.19 8.38
N CYS A 476 20.36 -28.20 9.07
CA CYS A 476 21.16 -27.18 9.74
C CYS A 476 21.78 -27.75 11.03
N ASP A 477 23.08 -27.51 11.21
CA ASP A 477 23.76 -27.77 12.48
C ASP A 477 23.41 -26.68 13.51
N GLN A 478 22.27 -26.86 14.18
CA GLN A 478 21.76 -25.92 15.16
C GLN A 478 22.63 -25.79 16.42
N ALA A 479 23.59 -26.71 16.64
CA ALA A 479 24.52 -26.59 17.76
C ALA A 479 25.56 -25.47 17.53
N ASN A 480 25.89 -25.19 16.27
CA ASN A 480 26.91 -24.21 15.89
C ASN A 480 26.35 -22.97 15.19
N TYR A 481 25.14 -23.05 14.61
CA TYR A 481 24.52 -21.95 13.86
C TYR A 481 23.06 -21.75 14.23
N ASP A 482 22.66 -20.49 14.44
CA ASP A 482 21.25 -20.11 14.49
C ASP A 482 20.74 -19.88 13.05
N CYS A 483 20.29 -20.96 12.41
CA CYS A 483 19.75 -20.90 11.05
C CYS A 483 18.43 -20.13 10.92
N SER A 484 17.84 -19.64 12.02
CA SER A 484 16.71 -18.72 11.96
C SER A 484 17.12 -17.28 11.65
N GLN A 485 18.40 -16.92 11.82
CA GLN A 485 18.90 -15.59 11.52
C GLN A 485 19.10 -15.40 10.00
N PRO A 486 18.90 -14.16 9.49
CA PRO A 486 19.19 -13.85 8.09
C PRO A 486 20.67 -14.04 7.77
N PRO A 487 21.03 -14.88 6.77
CA PRO A 487 22.41 -15.00 6.31
C PRO A 487 22.92 -13.71 5.65
N CYS A 488 22.00 -12.93 5.08
CA CYS A 488 22.32 -11.67 4.41
C CYS A 488 21.86 -10.47 5.25
N THR A 489 22.80 -9.62 5.62
CA THR A 489 22.57 -8.42 6.46
C THR A 489 23.07 -7.13 5.82
N SER A 490 23.43 -7.17 4.53
CA SER A 490 23.94 -6.01 3.78
C SER A 490 23.44 -5.97 2.34
N GLU A 491 23.47 -4.79 1.74
CA GLU A 491 23.09 -4.58 0.34
C GLU A 491 23.95 -5.37 -0.66
N ALA A 492 25.18 -5.77 -0.29
CA ALA A 492 26.08 -6.52 -1.18
C ALA A 492 25.56 -7.93 -1.50
N CYS A 493 24.92 -8.58 -0.52
CA CYS A 493 24.30 -9.89 -0.71
C CYS A 493 22.80 -9.80 -1.05
N ALA A 494 22.16 -8.66 -0.78
CA ALA A 494 20.73 -8.48 -1.00
C ALA A 494 20.35 -8.70 -2.48
N ARG A 495 19.14 -9.21 -2.68
CA ARG A 495 18.53 -9.45 -3.99
C ARG A 495 17.10 -8.90 -3.99
N SER A 496 16.49 -8.95 -5.17
CA SER A 496 15.11 -8.54 -5.40
C SER A 496 14.48 -9.42 -6.45
N SER A 497 13.17 -9.71 -6.34
CA SER A 497 12.40 -10.11 -7.49
C SER A 497 12.21 -8.92 -8.43
N VAL A 498 12.07 -9.20 -9.73
CA VAL A 498 11.93 -8.19 -10.78
C VAL A 498 10.65 -8.45 -11.54
N THR A 499 9.87 -7.40 -11.77
CA THR A 499 8.70 -7.43 -12.65
C THR A 499 8.85 -6.39 -13.73
N GLU A 500 8.78 -6.81 -14.98
CA GLU A 500 8.74 -5.91 -16.14
C GLU A 500 7.31 -5.84 -16.69
N VAL A 501 6.89 -4.64 -17.03
CA VAL A 501 5.56 -4.35 -17.58
C VAL A 501 5.73 -3.53 -18.85
N SER A 502 5.18 -4.00 -19.95
CA SER A 502 5.06 -3.23 -21.20
C SER A 502 3.60 -2.91 -21.47
N GLY A 503 3.33 -1.67 -21.89
CA GLY A 503 1.98 -1.18 -22.19
C GLY A 503 1.76 -0.87 -23.67
N PRO A 504 0.51 -0.55 -24.06
CA PRO A 504 0.08 -0.40 -25.45
C PRO A 504 0.75 0.74 -26.23
N ASN A 505 1.17 1.83 -25.58
CA ASN A 505 1.71 3.02 -26.25
C ASN A 505 3.25 3.07 -26.21
N GLY A 506 3.89 1.90 -26.01
CA GLY A 506 5.34 1.78 -25.92
C GLY A 506 5.90 2.16 -24.53
N GLU A 507 5.05 2.40 -23.54
CA GLU A 507 5.49 2.54 -22.16
C GLU A 507 6.05 1.22 -21.61
N TRP A 508 7.11 1.34 -20.83
CA TRP A 508 7.75 0.22 -20.15
C TRP A 508 8.08 0.63 -18.72
N SER A 509 7.92 -0.30 -17.78
CA SER A 509 8.34 -0.13 -16.40
C SER A 509 8.92 -1.41 -15.82
N ARG A 510 9.87 -1.27 -14.89
CA ARG A 510 10.50 -2.37 -14.18
C ARG A 510 10.55 -2.09 -12.69
N TYR A 511 10.04 -3.03 -11.91
CA TYR A 511 9.92 -2.97 -10.47
C TYR A 511 10.88 -3.95 -9.83
N PHE A 512 11.58 -3.51 -8.78
CA PHE A 512 12.49 -4.32 -7.98
C PHE A 512 11.92 -4.43 -6.57
N HIS A 513 11.40 -5.59 -6.21
CA HIS A 513 10.90 -5.86 -4.87
C HIS A 513 11.91 -6.69 -4.09
N GLY A 514 12.34 -6.20 -2.93
CA GLY A 514 13.19 -6.95 -2.03
C GLY A 514 12.57 -8.31 -1.72
N ASN A 515 13.36 -9.36 -1.85
CA ASN A 515 12.95 -10.75 -1.61
C ASN A 515 13.93 -11.50 -0.71
N THR A 516 14.93 -10.83 -0.13
CA THR A 516 15.94 -11.44 0.73
C THR A 516 15.38 -11.72 2.12
N TYR A 517 15.48 -13.00 2.53
CA TYR A 517 14.98 -13.55 3.78
C TYR A 517 15.35 -12.67 4.99
N LEU A 518 14.34 -12.24 5.75
CA LEU A 518 14.44 -11.41 6.96
C LEU A 518 15.32 -10.14 6.83
N TYR A 519 15.48 -9.61 5.62
CA TYR A 519 16.23 -8.38 5.37
C TYR A 519 15.35 -7.36 4.64
N ASN A 520 15.32 -7.43 3.31
CA ASN A 520 14.58 -6.49 2.46
C ASN A 520 13.22 -7.02 1.97
N GLU A 521 12.84 -8.25 2.35
CA GLU A 521 11.62 -8.90 1.84
C GLU A 521 10.36 -8.03 2.03
N GLY A 522 9.56 -7.93 0.96
CA GLY A 522 8.31 -7.18 0.93
C GLY A 522 8.46 -5.68 0.64
N LYS A 523 9.68 -5.13 0.49
CA LYS A 523 9.92 -3.70 0.22
C LYS A 523 10.07 -3.41 -1.27
N LEU A 524 9.47 -2.32 -1.76
CA LEU A 524 9.71 -1.83 -3.11
C LEU A 524 11.01 -1.03 -3.14
N LEU A 525 12.08 -1.58 -3.70
CA LEU A 525 13.42 -0.97 -3.65
C LEU A 525 13.65 0.02 -4.78
N LYS A 526 13.14 -0.28 -5.97
CA LYS A 526 13.39 0.55 -7.16
C LYS A 526 12.28 0.39 -8.20
N VAL A 527 11.96 1.49 -8.87
CA VAL A 527 11.12 1.55 -10.08
C VAL A 527 11.90 2.23 -11.18
N GLU A 528 11.92 1.65 -12.37
CA GLU A 528 12.45 2.24 -13.59
C GLU A 528 11.33 2.36 -14.61
N SER A 529 11.21 3.49 -15.28
CA SER A 529 10.17 3.74 -16.28
C SER A 529 10.77 4.41 -17.52
N GLY A 530 10.29 4.05 -18.70
CA GLY A 530 10.81 4.51 -19.99
C GLY A 530 10.14 3.82 -21.15
N THR A 531 10.89 3.55 -22.22
CA THR A 531 10.40 2.76 -23.36
C THR A 531 11.02 1.36 -23.44
N SER A 532 12.12 1.13 -22.70
CA SER A 532 12.79 -0.17 -22.60
C SER A 532 13.81 -0.17 -21.46
N ALA A 533 14.38 -1.34 -21.16
CA ALA A 533 15.51 -1.48 -20.24
C ALA A 533 16.78 -0.70 -20.68
N SER A 534 16.91 -0.38 -21.97
CA SER A 534 18.01 0.42 -22.54
C SER A 534 17.70 1.92 -22.62
N ASN A 535 16.42 2.32 -22.49
CA ASN A 535 15.98 3.72 -22.56
C ASN A 535 15.10 4.06 -21.36
N ILE A 536 15.74 4.28 -20.21
CA ILE A 536 15.10 4.65 -18.94
C ILE A 536 14.99 6.16 -18.85
N LEU A 537 13.77 6.67 -18.71
CA LEU A 537 13.46 8.11 -18.60
C LEU A 537 13.36 8.57 -17.15
N GLU A 538 12.91 7.69 -16.26
CA GLU A 538 12.80 7.93 -14.83
C GLU A 538 13.27 6.71 -14.03
N ARG A 539 14.01 6.95 -12.95
CA ARG A 539 14.36 5.96 -11.93
C ARG A 539 14.00 6.49 -10.55
N VAL A 540 13.20 5.74 -9.81
CA VAL A 540 12.86 6.01 -8.41
C VAL A 540 13.48 4.93 -7.54
N THR A 541 14.37 5.29 -6.63
CA THR A 541 15.00 4.37 -5.67
C THR A 541 14.53 4.71 -4.26
N HIS A 542 14.11 3.67 -3.52
CA HIS A 542 13.67 3.75 -2.13
C HIS A 542 14.72 3.11 -1.23
N THR A 543 15.11 3.81 -0.17
CA THR A 543 15.99 3.30 0.88
C THR A 543 15.22 3.19 2.17
N TYR A 544 15.38 2.06 2.86
CA TYR A 544 14.71 1.74 4.11
C TYR A 544 15.72 1.52 5.22
N ASP A 545 15.31 1.67 6.47
CA ASP A 545 16.10 1.26 7.63
C ASP A 545 16.07 -0.27 7.80
N LEU A 546 16.74 -0.99 6.90
CA LEU A 546 16.80 -2.45 6.92
C LEU A 546 17.66 -3.00 8.07
N GLY A 547 18.59 -2.18 8.59
CA GLY A 547 19.38 -2.49 9.78
C GLY A 547 18.59 -2.40 11.09
N ARG A 548 17.36 -1.86 11.06
CA ARG A 548 16.49 -1.66 12.23
C ARG A 548 17.15 -0.79 13.31
N THR A 549 17.80 0.28 12.87
CA THR A 549 18.54 1.19 13.74
C THR A 549 17.63 2.22 14.44
N SER A 550 16.42 2.45 13.91
CA SER A 550 15.43 3.38 14.46
C SER A 550 14.62 2.75 15.59
N PRO A 551 14.62 3.31 16.82
CA PRO A 551 13.88 2.74 17.94
C PRO A 551 12.36 3.01 17.82
N PRO A 552 11.51 2.06 18.28
CA PRO A 552 11.89 0.72 18.72
C PRO A 552 12.22 -0.18 17.52
N ALA A 553 13.22 -1.07 17.65
CA ALA A 553 13.60 -1.98 16.56
C ALA A 553 12.53 -3.04 16.23
N SER A 554 11.63 -3.31 17.18
CA SER A 554 10.47 -4.20 17.04
C SER A 554 9.27 -3.62 17.78
N PHE A 555 8.09 -3.80 17.21
CA PHE A 555 6.82 -3.46 17.86
C PHE A 555 6.25 -4.60 18.70
N GLY A 556 6.79 -5.81 18.60
CA GLY A 556 6.17 -6.95 19.24
C GLY A 556 6.79 -8.30 18.92
N VAL A 557 5.96 -9.33 19.05
CA VAL A 557 6.29 -10.71 18.65
C VAL A 557 5.14 -11.26 17.82
N SER A 558 5.47 -11.70 16.60
CA SER A 558 4.55 -12.41 15.72
C SER A 558 4.11 -13.74 16.32
N HIS A 559 2.86 -14.13 16.04
CA HIS A 559 2.36 -15.47 16.35
C HIS A 559 2.59 -16.46 15.21
N ARG A 560 3.11 -16.00 14.07
CA ARG A 560 3.63 -16.87 13.01
C ARG A 560 5.01 -17.41 13.39
N MET A 561 5.24 -18.67 13.01
CA MET A 561 6.48 -19.41 13.27
C MET A 561 7.46 -19.31 12.11
N ASP A 562 8.64 -19.91 12.27
CA ASP A 562 9.62 -20.11 11.19
C ASP A 562 9.99 -18.81 10.44
N GLY A 563 10.02 -17.68 11.15
CA GLY A 563 10.38 -16.36 10.60
C GLY A 563 9.31 -15.66 9.75
N ASP A 564 8.13 -16.25 9.57
CA ASP A 564 7.13 -15.78 8.59
C ASP A 564 6.42 -14.46 9.02
N GLY A 565 6.52 -14.05 10.28
CA GLY A 565 5.97 -12.77 10.78
C GLY A 565 6.99 -11.63 10.90
N PHE A 566 8.17 -11.77 10.29
CA PHE A 566 9.23 -10.77 10.34
C PHE A 566 8.76 -9.37 9.93
N SER A 567 8.04 -9.28 8.82
CA SER A 567 7.63 -7.98 8.29
C SER A 567 6.55 -7.27 9.10
N ALA A 568 5.76 -8.01 9.90
CA ALA A 568 4.80 -7.44 10.82
C ALA A 568 5.50 -6.98 12.12
N THR A 569 6.48 -7.77 12.56
CA THR A 569 7.22 -7.55 13.82
C THR A 569 8.23 -6.41 13.74
N PHE A 570 9.01 -6.37 12.67
CA PHE A 570 10.16 -5.47 12.51
C PHE A 570 9.83 -4.34 11.52
N PRO A 571 9.47 -3.13 12.03
CA PRO A 571 9.30 -1.96 11.19
C PRO A 571 10.60 -1.65 10.44
N ARG A 572 10.45 -1.29 9.18
CA ARG A 572 11.53 -0.92 8.25
C ARG A 572 11.06 0.31 7.48
N PRO A 573 11.04 1.49 8.13
CA PRO A 573 10.50 2.71 7.54
C PRO A 573 11.35 3.16 6.35
N LEU A 574 10.70 3.86 5.43
CA LEU A 574 11.36 4.53 4.31
C LEU A 574 12.17 5.71 4.86
N THR A 575 13.48 5.71 4.63
CA THR A 575 14.39 6.77 5.10
C THR A 575 14.79 7.72 3.98
N LYS A 576 14.75 7.28 2.72
CA LYS A 576 15.10 8.10 1.57
C LYS A 576 14.37 7.66 0.30
N THR A 577 13.96 8.63 -0.52
CA THR A 577 13.58 8.40 -1.91
C THR A 577 14.42 9.29 -2.80
N THR A 578 15.04 8.72 -3.84
CA THR A 578 15.68 9.48 -4.91
C THR A 578 14.95 9.24 -6.22
N ARG A 579 14.70 10.30 -6.97
CA ARG A 579 14.04 10.26 -8.28
C ARG A 579 14.93 10.95 -9.29
N ASP A 580 15.51 10.17 -10.18
CA ASP A 580 16.26 10.64 -11.35
C ASP A 580 15.30 10.72 -12.53
N ARG A 581 15.01 11.93 -13.02
CA ARG A 581 14.12 12.14 -14.17
C ARG A 581 14.80 13.06 -15.17
N GLN A 582 15.07 12.55 -16.38
CA GLN A 582 15.68 13.32 -17.46
C GLN A 582 16.94 14.11 -17.04
N GLY A 583 17.82 13.48 -16.25
CA GLY A 583 19.07 14.09 -15.77
C GLY A 583 18.94 14.99 -14.53
N VAL A 584 17.72 15.25 -14.05
CA VAL A 584 17.48 15.95 -12.78
C VAL A 584 17.24 14.95 -11.65
N ARG A 585 17.96 15.08 -10.54
CA ARG A 585 17.78 14.27 -9.34
C ARG A 585 16.98 15.04 -8.29
N PHE A 586 15.86 14.47 -7.87
CA PHE A 586 15.12 14.90 -6.70
C PHE A 586 15.39 13.93 -5.55
N ALA A 587 15.52 14.44 -4.33
CA ALA A 587 15.70 13.64 -3.13
C ALA A 587 14.70 14.07 -2.05
N TYR A 588 14.10 13.06 -1.42
CA TYR A 588 13.35 13.17 -0.17
C TYR A 588 14.12 12.36 0.86
N GLN A 589 14.55 13.00 1.95
CA GLN A 589 15.29 12.39 3.04
C GLN A 589 14.48 12.55 4.33
N VAL A 590 14.35 11.48 5.09
CA VAL A 590 13.82 11.52 6.46
C VAL A 590 15.01 11.72 7.40
N ASP A 591 15.00 12.84 8.13
CA ASP A 591 16.09 13.24 9.03
C ASP A 591 15.79 12.88 10.49
N ALA A 592 14.51 12.67 10.81
CA ALA A 592 14.04 12.23 12.11
C ALA A 592 12.71 11.50 11.99
N LEU A 593 12.55 10.49 12.82
CA LEU A 593 11.33 9.70 13.01
C LEU A 593 10.86 9.85 14.46
N ASP A 594 9.56 9.76 14.71
CA ASP A 594 9.06 9.55 16.07
C ASP A 594 9.16 8.06 16.47
N ALA A 595 8.76 7.72 17.70
CA ALA A 595 8.72 6.34 18.19
C ALA A 595 7.72 5.43 17.45
N LEU A 596 6.94 6.02 16.54
CA LEU A 596 5.98 5.36 15.68
C LEU A 596 6.50 5.26 14.23
N HIS A 597 7.80 5.52 14.01
CA HIS A 597 8.44 5.53 12.70
C HIS A 597 7.75 6.43 11.67
N ARG A 598 7.12 7.53 12.12
CA ARG A 598 6.56 8.57 11.26
C ARG A 598 7.58 9.69 11.10
N PRO A 599 7.80 10.22 9.88
CA PRO A 599 8.70 11.34 9.66
C PRO A 599 8.27 12.58 10.46
N THR A 600 9.14 13.09 11.31
CA THR A 600 8.95 14.35 12.05
C THR A 600 9.76 15.49 11.47
N ARG A 601 10.85 15.18 10.75
CA ARG A 601 11.67 16.13 10.00
C ARG A 601 12.12 15.52 8.68
N VAL A 602 11.99 16.28 7.62
CA VAL A 602 12.30 15.85 6.26
C VAL A 602 13.08 16.93 5.51
N THR A 603 14.06 16.50 4.73
CA THR A 603 14.81 17.35 3.80
C THR A 603 14.43 16.99 2.37
N ARG A 604 14.12 18.01 1.56
CA ARG A 604 13.86 17.86 0.13
C ARG A 604 14.90 18.63 -0.65
N ALA A 605 15.48 18.01 -1.66
CA ALA A 605 16.51 18.61 -2.51
C ALA A 605 16.27 18.30 -3.99
N SER A 606 16.79 19.15 -4.86
CA SER A 606 16.90 18.93 -6.30
C SER A 606 18.33 19.22 -6.74
N SER A 607 18.80 18.53 -7.79
CA SER A 607 20.08 18.84 -8.44
C SER A 607 20.04 20.12 -9.29
N VAL A 608 18.85 20.70 -9.50
CA VAL A 608 18.68 22.02 -10.10
C VAL A 608 18.62 23.05 -8.98
N ALA A 609 19.34 24.16 -9.12
CA ALA A 609 19.24 25.27 -8.19
C ALA A 609 17.77 25.75 -8.12
N PRO A 610 17.28 26.19 -6.94
CA PRO A 610 15.98 26.84 -6.88
C PRO A 610 15.97 27.99 -7.88
N ALA A 611 14.90 28.09 -8.69
CA ALA A 611 14.66 29.33 -9.44
C ALA A 611 14.66 30.48 -8.44
N ASP A 612 15.28 31.61 -8.80
CA ASP A 612 15.21 32.82 -7.98
C ASP A 612 13.75 33.06 -7.58
N PRO A 613 13.47 33.37 -6.30
CA PRO A 613 12.11 33.66 -5.89
C PRO A 613 11.56 34.77 -6.81
N PRO A 614 10.30 34.68 -7.26
CA PRO A 614 9.70 35.76 -8.02
C PRO A 614 9.86 37.07 -7.24
N PRO A 615 10.18 38.19 -7.89
CA PRO A 615 10.30 39.48 -7.20
C PRO A 615 9.01 39.73 -6.40
N ASP A 616 9.18 40.07 -5.13
CA ASP A 616 8.09 40.33 -4.20
C ASP A 616 7.08 41.32 -4.82
N PRO A 617 5.81 40.94 -5.04
CA PRO A 617 4.79 41.84 -5.56
C PRO A 617 4.45 43.00 -4.60
N SER A 618 5.04 43.01 -3.40
CA SER A 618 4.90 44.06 -2.37
C SER A 618 5.98 45.15 -2.45
N ALA A 619 6.96 45.03 -3.35
CA ALA A 619 7.95 46.09 -3.57
C ALA A 619 7.30 47.25 -4.36
N VAL A 620 6.77 48.24 -3.64
CA VAL A 620 6.27 49.49 -4.23
C VAL A 620 7.44 50.17 -4.98
N PRO A 621 7.33 50.45 -6.29
CA PRO A 621 8.39 51.13 -7.02
C PRO A 621 8.66 52.51 -6.40
N PRO A 622 9.92 52.97 -6.30
CA PRO A 622 10.23 54.25 -5.69
C PRO A 622 9.52 55.37 -6.44
N VAL A 623 8.69 56.15 -5.73
CA VAL A 623 7.95 57.29 -6.31
C VAL A 623 8.95 58.38 -6.69
N VAL A 624 9.17 58.57 -7.99
CA VAL A 624 10.04 59.64 -8.52
C VAL A 624 9.32 60.99 -8.34
N PRO A 625 9.94 61.99 -7.69
CA PRO A 625 9.34 63.33 -7.58
C PRO A 625 9.08 63.95 -8.96
N ALA A 626 8.02 64.74 -9.09
CA ALA A 626 7.74 65.51 -10.31
C ALA A 626 8.81 66.59 -10.54
N VAL A 627 8.96 67.06 -11.79
CA VAL A 627 9.93 68.12 -12.12
C VAL A 627 9.44 69.47 -11.56
N PRO A 628 10.23 70.16 -10.72
CA PRO A 628 9.85 71.48 -10.21
C PRO A 628 9.90 72.56 -11.31
N VAL A 629 9.01 73.55 -11.22
CA VAL A 629 8.98 74.69 -12.15
C VAL A 629 9.90 75.78 -11.62
N LEU A 630 10.97 76.11 -12.36
CA LEU A 630 11.91 77.18 -12.02
C LEU A 630 11.43 78.54 -12.52
N SER A 631 11.39 79.50 -11.60
CA SER A 631 10.99 80.88 -11.86
C SER A 631 12.06 81.87 -11.38
N GLY A 632 12.04 83.07 -11.97
CA GLY A 632 12.96 84.15 -11.66
C GLY A 632 12.87 85.28 -12.69
N PRO A 633 13.58 86.40 -12.48
CA PRO A 633 13.56 87.51 -13.41
C PRO A 633 14.22 87.11 -14.75
N SER A 634 13.86 87.82 -15.83
CA SER A 634 14.51 87.66 -17.15
C SER A 634 15.81 88.47 -17.28
N SER A 635 15.98 89.50 -16.45
CA SER A 635 17.18 90.33 -16.40
C SER A 635 17.44 90.89 -14.99
N ALA A 636 18.69 91.23 -14.68
CA ALA A 636 19.08 91.93 -13.46
C ALA A 636 20.23 92.89 -13.75
N ALA A 637 20.37 93.97 -12.97
CA ALA A 637 21.49 94.91 -13.13
C ALA A 637 22.81 94.28 -12.66
N SER A 638 23.94 94.68 -13.26
CA SER A 638 25.26 94.19 -12.85
C SER A 638 25.53 94.50 -11.37
N GLY A 639 25.86 93.47 -10.59
CA GLY A 639 26.08 93.55 -9.14
C GLY A 639 24.81 93.49 -8.28
N ALA A 640 23.61 93.46 -8.85
CA ALA A 640 22.36 93.28 -8.11
C ALA A 640 22.13 91.79 -7.75
N ILE A 641 21.57 91.53 -6.56
CA ILE A 641 21.11 90.20 -6.16
C ILE A 641 19.76 89.94 -6.85
N PHE A 642 19.63 88.80 -7.51
CA PHE A 642 18.35 88.29 -7.99
C PHE A 642 18.04 86.93 -7.39
N THR A 643 16.76 86.65 -7.21
CA THR A 643 16.27 85.42 -6.58
C THR A 643 15.61 84.52 -7.62
N LEU A 644 16.04 83.27 -7.64
CA LEU A 644 15.36 82.17 -8.32
C LEU A 644 14.48 81.45 -7.31
N THR A 645 13.26 81.10 -7.70
CA THR A 645 12.31 80.35 -6.88
C THR A 645 11.78 79.15 -7.65
N TRP A 646 11.33 78.11 -6.96
CA TRP A 646 10.72 76.96 -7.62
C TRP A 646 9.55 76.39 -6.81
N THR A 647 8.66 75.67 -7.50
CA THR A 647 7.49 75.04 -6.88
C THR A 647 7.92 73.93 -5.92
N SER A 648 7.21 73.79 -4.80
CA SER A 648 7.35 72.61 -3.94
C SER A 648 6.78 71.38 -4.64
N VAL A 649 7.49 70.26 -4.55
CA VAL A 649 7.15 68.98 -5.17
C VAL A 649 6.85 67.95 -4.07
N ALA A 650 5.70 67.30 -4.14
CA ALA A 650 5.35 66.22 -3.23
C ALA A 650 6.38 65.08 -3.32
N ASN A 651 6.72 64.49 -2.18
CA ASN A 651 7.74 63.44 -2.03
C ASN A 651 9.20 63.86 -2.30
N ALA A 652 9.50 65.15 -2.48
CA ALA A 652 10.87 65.65 -2.51
C ALA A 652 11.37 66.01 -1.10
N THR A 653 12.56 65.57 -0.72
CA THR A 653 13.23 65.95 0.54
C THR A 653 14.19 67.11 0.35
N HIS A 654 14.72 67.29 -0.86
CA HIS A 654 15.63 68.38 -1.22
C HIS A 654 15.61 68.70 -2.71
N TYR A 655 16.18 69.83 -3.10
CA TYR A 655 16.31 70.29 -4.47
C TYR A 655 17.77 70.53 -4.81
N VAL A 656 18.12 70.30 -6.08
CA VAL A 656 19.47 70.53 -6.62
C VAL A 656 19.38 71.54 -7.76
N LEU A 657 19.86 72.76 -7.54
CA LEU A 657 19.94 73.80 -8.56
C LEU A 657 21.30 73.77 -9.22
N GLU A 658 21.30 73.69 -10.55
CA GLU A 658 22.50 73.70 -11.37
C GLU A 658 22.55 75.00 -12.18
N ARG A 659 23.74 75.60 -12.32
CA ARG A 659 24.02 76.77 -13.15
C ARG A 659 24.89 76.38 -14.34
N SER A 660 24.63 76.99 -15.51
CA SER A 660 25.47 76.94 -16.70
C SER A 660 25.77 78.36 -17.20
N ALA A 661 26.96 78.52 -17.79
CA ALA A 661 27.41 79.73 -18.49
C ALA A 661 27.87 79.40 -19.92
N GLY A 662 27.15 78.50 -20.61
CA GLY A 662 27.48 78.07 -21.98
C GLY A 662 28.25 76.74 -22.08
N GLY A 663 28.26 75.92 -21.02
CA GLY A 663 28.93 74.62 -20.96
C GLY A 663 28.25 73.64 -19.98
N THR A 664 28.96 72.60 -19.54
CA THR A 664 28.43 71.61 -18.57
C THR A 664 27.95 72.29 -17.30
N PRO A 665 26.68 72.09 -16.88
CA PRO A 665 26.15 72.73 -15.69
C PRO A 665 26.78 72.16 -14.41
N TRP A 666 26.93 73.00 -13.38
CA TRP A 666 27.42 72.61 -12.06
C TRP A 666 26.44 73.02 -10.96
N VAL A 667 26.43 72.29 -9.84
CA VAL A 667 25.51 72.55 -8.73
C VAL A 667 25.90 73.84 -8.00
N VAL A 668 24.91 74.71 -7.78
CA VAL A 668 25.04 75.97 -7.02
C VAL A 668 24.19 75.99 -5.76
N TYR A 669 23.22 75.07 -5.63
CA TYR A 669 22.42 74.90 -4.43
C TYR A 669 21.97 73.46 -4.27
N THR A 670 22.06 72.94 -3.04
CA THR A 670 21.43 71.69 -2.61
C THR A 670 20.78 71.90 -1.24
N GLY A 671 19.47 71.69 -1.14
CA GLY A 671 18.76 71.85 0.13
C GLY A 671 17.25 71.78 0.02
N ALA A 672 16.54 71.80 1.14
CA ALA A 672 15.06 71.69 1.19
C ALA A 672 14.33 73.01 0.86
N GLY A 673 15.04 74.13 0.76
CA GLY A 673 14.47 75.42 0.43
C GLY A 673 13.97 75.48 -1.01
N ASN A 674 13.07 76.43 -1.26
CA ASN A 674 12.43 76.64 -2.57
C ASN A 674 12.88 77.93 -3.26
N SER A 675 14.01 78.51 -2.81
CA SER A 675 14.60 79.70 -3.40
C SER A 675 16.11 79.75 -3.24
N TYR A 676 16.76 80.47 -4.16
CA TYR A 676 18.19 80.74 -4.14
C TYR A 676 18.45 82.14 -4.69
N SER A 677 19.12 82.97 -3.88
CA SER A 677 19.49 84.33 -4.27
C SER A 677 20.97 84.39 -4.61
N THR A 678 21.29 85.02 -5.74
CA THR A 678 22.67 85.12 -6.21
C THR A 678 22.90 86.39 -7.01
N GLN A 679 24.16 86.71 -7.25
CA GLN A 679 24.57 87.75 -8.20
C GLN A 679 25.21 87.07 -9.41
N GLY A 680 25.05 87.69 -10.57
CA GLY A 680 25.55 87.16 -11.84
C GLY A 680 26.38 88.18 -12.61
N ARG A 681 27.22 87.68 -13.51
CA ARG A 681 27.78 88.42 -14.65
C ARG A 681 27.46 87.65 -15.92
N GLY A 682 27.33 88.34 -17.05
CA GLY A 682 26.95 87.73 -18.33
C GLY A 682 25.49 87.26 -18.34
N THR A 683 25.21 86.13 -18.99
CA THR A 683 23.86 85.59 -19.18
C THR A 683 23.75 84.18 -18.62
N PRO A 684 23.75 83.99 -17.28
CA PRO A 684 23.67 82.66 -16.67
C PRO A 684 22.31 81.98 -16.88
N SER A 685 22.35 80.66 -17.09
CA SER A 685 21.18 79.79 -17.18
C SER A 685 21.15 78.80 -16.02
N PHE A 686 19.96 78.52 -15.47
CA PHE A 686 19.79 77.66 -14.31
C PHE A 686 18.73 76.58 -14.57
N ARG A 687 18.89 75.39 -13.99
CA ARG A 687 17.85 74.35 -13.99
C ARG A 687 17.81 73.65 -12.65
N ILE A 688 16.67 73.10 -12.27
CA ILE A 688 16.42 72.55 -10.94
C ILE A 688 15.90 71.11 -11.04
N LYS A 689 16.29 70.26 -10.08
CA LYS A 689 15.75 68.91 -9.88
C LYS A 689 15.16 68.81 -8.47
N ALA A 690 14.10 68.02 -8.32
CA ALA A 690 13.57 67.63 -7.01
C ALA A 690 14.03 66.20 -6.69
N CYS A 691 14.55 65.98 -5.49
CA CYS A 691 15.15 64.71 -5.10
C CYS A 691 14.56 64.22 -3.78
N ASN A 692 14.43 62.90 -3.65
CA ASN A 692 14.25 62.23 -2.37
C ASN A 692 15.51 61.45 -2.01
N ASN A 693 15.44 60.62 -0.96
CA ASN A 693 16.61 59.88 -0.47
C ASN A 693 17.06 58.75 -1.42
N THR A 694 16.26 58.43 -2.44
CA THR A 694 16.47 57.27 -3.34
C THR A 694 16.65 57.68 -4.81
N VAL A 695 15.95 58.73 -5.27
CA VAL A 695 15.93 59.14 -6.70
C VAL A 695 15.61 60.63 -6.87
N CYS A 696 16.07 61.21 -7.98
CA CYS A 696 15.76 62.58 -8.41
C CYS A 696 14.84 62.61 -9.64
N SER A 697 14.06 63.69 -9.76
CA SER A 697 13.31 64.04 -10.96
C SER A 697 14.25 64.33 -12.14
N ALA A 698 13.69 64.38 -13.36
CA ALA A 698 14.35 65.07 -14.47
C ALA A 698 14.57 66.56 -14.14
N SER A 699 15.49 67.20 -14.85
CA SER A 699 15.72 68.65 -14.71
C SER A 699 14.59 69.47 -15.32
N SER A 700 14.31 70.62 -14.72
CA SER A 700 13.49 71.66 -15.34
C SER A 700 14.11 72.16 -16.65
N ALA A 701 13.32 72.87 -17.46
CA ALA A 701 13.84 73.74 -18.49
C ALA A 701 14.80 74.79 -17.88
N TYR A 702 15.74 75.29 -18.68
CA TYR A 702 16.66 76.33 -18.24
C TYR A 702 15.95 77.68 -18.06
N LYS A 703 16.20 78.34 -16.94
CA LYS A 703 15.86 79.74 -16.69
C LYS A 703 17.11 80.61 -16.87
N THR A 704 17.09 81.46 -17.88
CA THR A 704 18.19 82.38 -18.19
C THR A 704 17.92 83.78 -17.64
N VAL A 705 18.92 84.38 -17.00
CA VAL A 705 18.87 85.76 -16.49
C VAL A 705 19.92 86.59 -17.20
N THR A 706 19.52 87.65 -17.90
CA THR A 706 20.45 88.53 -18.64
C THR A 706 20.95 89.65 -17.72
N ILE A 707 22.25 89.73 -17.46
CA ILE A 707 22.80 90.79 -16.61
C ILE A 707 23.16 92.01 -17.45
N THR A 708 22.48 93.12 -17.23
CA THR A 708 22.73 94.37 -17.97
C THR A 708 23.76 95.23 -17.25
N GLY A 709 24.85 95.58 -17.95
CA GLY A 709 25.89 96.47 -17.44
C GLY A 709 25.52 97.93 -17.65
N GLY A 710 25.49 98.71 -16.57
CA GLY A 710 25.57 100.17 -16.66
C GLY A 710 26.96 100.54 -17.19
N GLY A 711 27.02 101.12 -18.38
CA GLY A 711 28.26 101.55 -19.02
C GLY A 711 28.86 102.77 -18.32
N GLY A 712 30.18 102.73 -18.16
CA GLY A 712 31.04 103.89 -17.94
C GLY A 712 32.34 103.65 -18.70
N PRO A 713 32.70 104.46 -19.72
CA PRO A 713 33.74 104.11 -20.70
C PRO A 713 35.13 104.66 -20.34
N GLY A 714 36.17 103.97 -20.80
CA GLY A 714 37.30 104.62 -21.47
C GLY A 714 38.67 104.64 -20.78
N GLY A 715 39.69 104.30 -21.57
CA GLY A 715 41.11 104.59 -21.36
C GLY A 715 41.90 103.37 -20.87
N GLY A 716 42.70 102.66 -21.66
CA GLY A 716 43.58 103.11 -22.75
C GLY A 716 45.00 103.23 -22.20
N GLY A 717 45.94 102.40 -22.66
CA GLY A 717 47.36 102.56 -22.35
C GLY A 717 48.15 101.26 -22.35
N ALA A 718 49.16 101.21 -23.22
CA ALA A 718 50.08 100.11 -23.46
C ALA A 718 51.08 99.83 -22.32
N GLN A 719 51.50 98.56 -22.25
CA GLN A 719 52.81 97.93 -21.93
C GLN A 719 53.95 98.74 -21.25
N PRO A 720 54.85 98.09 -20.48
CA PRO A 720 55.74 96.99 -20.94
C PRO A 720 55.33 95.57 -20.55
#